data_AF-A0A7J0AFM2-F1
#
_entry.id   AF-A0A7J0AFM2-F1
#
_cell.length_a   1.000
_cell.length_b   1.000
_cell.length_c   1.000
_cell.angle_alpha   90.00
_cell.angle_beta   90.00
_cell.angle_gamma   90.00
#
_symmetry.space_group_name_H-M   'P 1'
#
loop_
_entity.id
_entity.type
_entity.pdbx_description
1 polymer ?
#
loop_
_entity_poly.entity_id
_entity_poly.type
_entity_poly.pdbx_seq_one_letter_code
_entity_poly.pdbx_strand_id
1 'polypeptide(L)'
;MIQLFLDGMPAVISDNSASKLSFENSFFTKAGAYSYELELPLKLKANRDIFGFLNRLDSAKKERSLTACLMINNSEAISGTAHITSINEESVKVQILGGVSAYNYGNKMENTYIDSLDLGDWYMTTWPDGSYYTDPRTGKVELKYYPAGTRFRGATVNILRRMAYDTEHDYPWVAFPTINSTAGVFCNGFYYQFKDSTHSTIERYDYRTKTSGELAFCIQPYVWIMAQKIAEATGFELPKEDNDLFNDILFRKIFIVNSTNNIDCAKCLPHWSVNEWWTNLENAFGLVFSVNYATKRASLLKRRRHYSEIVETTEITQVEDMFNAEIDDETQSDISSCNVGFADFENDAADRLSDYINEFSTLNKDFSDISELSSWAGSQGTGGMANYKDVVFECADGRRYIYMENHDAGAAIVEVDMFRNRIVKESSQDIDVELKFVPGKFVDYVTELFDANRHGSGANGSHGTGEKLADIDISVLEVPGASQMAWCNSEKDYDKIDIEAILKEEEEEDKDENSLPDIIYIAIDNGKDTKTATTSYNLPSGAALRYNRPVLRERTTTPIGETKRTTEDSPYSLSLIPVSSQINLASQTIVAQTKIDTTVRICIRFISNSIPKVENIFLIRNRKYVCEKLEAKISNNRLDHLMTGYFYELSS
;
A
#
# COMPACT_ATOMS: atom_id res chain seq x y z
N MET A 1 27.38 22.86 -23.77
CA MET A 1 28.32 21.73 -23.88
C MET A 1 27.63 20.51 -23.30
N ILE A 2 27.64 19.39 -24.03
CA ILE A 2 27.09 18.12 -23.55
C ILE A 2 28.26 17.23 -23.09
N GLN A 3 28.07 16.54 -21.97
CA GLN A 3 29.02 15.56 -21.45
C GLN A 3 28.26 14.33 -20.99
N LEU A 4 28.70 13.14 -21.41
CA LEU A 4 28.11 11.87 -20.99
C LEU A 4 29.14 11.10 -20.17
N PHE A 5 28.71 10.57 -19.03
CA PHE A 5 29.49 9.67 -18.20
C PHE A 5 28.78 8.33 -18.10
N LEU A 6 29.51 7.24 -18.35
CA LEU A 6 29.05 5.85 -18.20
C LEU A 6 29.98 5.13 -17.21
N ASP A 7 29.46 4.59 -16.12
CA ASP A 7 30.26 4.03 -15.01
C ASP A 7 31.32 5.00 -14.49
N GLY A 8 30.96 6.29 -14.45
CA GLY A 8 31.86 7.39 -14.07
C GLY A 8 32.94 7.73 -15.10
N MET A 9 33.04 6.99 -16.21
CA MET A 9 34.00 7.23 -17.28
C MET A 9 33.41 8.13 -18.38
N PRO A 10 34.17 9.10 -18.91
CA PRO A 10 33.68 9.99 -19.96
C PRO A 10 33.44 9.21 -21.27
N ALA A 11 32.24 9.33 -21.82
CA ALA A 11 31.83 8.73 -23.07
C ALA A 11 31.61 9.80 -24.14
N VAL A 12 31.96 9.50 -25.39
CA VAL A 12 31.89 10.45 -26.51
C VAL A 12 30.81 10.03 -27.50
N ILE A 13 29.80 10.89 -27.66
CA ILE A 13 28.70 10.74 -28.61
C ILE A 13 29.18 11.16 -30.01
N SER A 14 28.65 10.53 -31.06
CA SER A 14 28.93 10.89 -32.45
C SER A 14 28.48 12.33 -32.77
N ASP A 15 29.32 13.09 -33.48
CA ASP A 15 29.00 14.48 -33.85
C ASP A 15 27.81 14.58 -34.85
N ASN A 16 27.56 13.52 -35.62
CA ASN A 16 26.51 13.48 -36.64
C ASN A 16 25.17 12.95 -36.12
N SER A 17 25.09 12.46 -34.88
CA SER A 17 23.85 11.93 -34.33
C SER A 17 23.05 13.07 -33.70
N ALA A 18 21.98 13.50 -34.38
CA ALA A 18 20.91 14.22 -33.71
C ALA A 18 20.12 13.21 -32.88
N SER A 19 19.92 13.50 -31.59
CA SER A 19 19.10 12.67 -30.72
C SER A 19 18.10 13.52 -29.97
N LYS A 20 17.10 12.86 -29.39
CA LYS A 20 16.00 13.48 -28.67
C LYS A 20 16.05 13.01 -27.22
N LEU A 21 15.74 13.90 -26.31
CA LEU A 21 15.57 13.66 -24.89
C LEU A 21 14.10 13.90 -24.58
N SER A 22 13.52 13.02 -23.80
CA SER A 22 12.15 13.11 -23.34
C SER A 22 12.13 13.11 -21.82
N PHE A 23 11.32 13.98 -21.25
CA PHE A 23 11.10 14.14 -19.82
C PHE A 23 9.60 14.06 -19.61
N GLU A 24 9.14 13.09 -18.85
CA GLU A 24 7.73 12.89 -18.55
C GLU A 24 7.48 13.04 -17.06
N ASN A 25 6.41 13.73 -16.72
CA ASN A 25 6.08 14.05 -15.35
C ASN A 25 5.43 12.83 -14.67
N SER A 26 6.00 12.40 -13.53
CA SER A 26 5.54 11.25 -12.75
C SER A 26 4.12 11.37 -12.22
N PHE A 27 3.53 12.57 -12.20
CA PHE A 27 2.12 12.77 -11.88
C PHE A 27 1.18 12.13 -12.90
N PHE A 28 1.57 12.13 -14.18
CA PHE A 28 0.78 11.60 -15.29
C PHE A 28 1.29 10.24 -15.73
N THR A 29 2.59 10.11 -15.99
CA THR A 29 3.16 8.90 -16.62
C THR A 29 4.26 8.28 -15.79
N LYS A 30 4.48 6.97 -15.97
CA LYS A 30 5.58 6.24 -15.31
C LYS A 30 6.85 6.18 -16.15
N ALA A 31 6.91 6.91 -17.26
CA ALA A 31 8.01 6.83 -18.21
C ALA A 31 9.25 7.62 -17.78
N GLY A 32 9.10 8.63 -16.90
CA GLY A 32 10.19 9.43 -16.36
C GLY A 32 11.03 10.13 -17.45
N ALA A 33 12.35 10.16 -17.28
CA ALA A 33 13.25 10.76 -18.26
C ALA A 33 13.96 9.68 -19.09
N TYR A 34 14.14 9.92 -20.39
CA TYR A 34 14.90 9.01 -21.26
C TYR A 34 15.49 9.73 -22.47
N SER A 35 16.56 9.17 -23.01
CA SER A 35 17.07 9.52 -24.33
C SER A 35 16.49 8.59 -25.40
N TYR A 36 16.51 9.05 -26.64
CA TYR A 36 16.52 8.16 -27.79
C TYR A 36 17.93 7.58 -27.94
N GLU A 37 18.11 6.65 -28.89
CA GLU A 37 19.41 6.01 -29.09
C GLU A 37 20.52 7.05 -29.30
N LEU A 38 21.60 6.91 -28.52
CA LEU A 38 22.83 7.68 -28.62
C LEU A 38 23.91 6.77 -29.20
N GLU A 39 24.56 7.21 -30.27
CA GLU A 39 25.60 6.44 -30.93
C GLU A 39 26.99 6.83 -30.41
N LEU A 40 27.74 5.82 -29.94
CA LEU A 40 29.09 5.96 -29.40
C LEU A 40 30.11 5.25 -30.32
N PRO A 41 30.94 5.99 -31.06
CA PRO A 41 31.92 5.38 -31.96
C PRO A 41 33.03 4.64 -31.20
N LEU A 42 33.25 3.36 -31.50
CA LEU A 42 34.30 2.53 -30.91
C LEU A 42 35.69 2.80 -31.50
N LYS A 43 35.80 3.65 -32.52
CA LYS A 43 37.10 4.20 -32.98
C LYS A 43 37.77 5.10 -31.95
N LEU A 44 37.01 5.64 -30.99
CA LEU A 44 37.52 6.51 -29.93
C LEU A 44 37.99 5.69 -28.73
N LYS A 45 39.17 6.02 -28.19
CA LYS A 45 39.75 5.31 -27.04
C LYS A 45 38.82 5.37 -25.82
N ALA A 46 38.24 6.54 -25.53
CA ALA A 46 37.34 6.73 -24.40
C ALA A 46 36.17 5.73 -24.39
N ASN A 47 35.53 5.50 -25.54
CA ASN A 47 34.43 4.55 -25.65
C ASN A 47 34.92 3.09 -25.54
N ARG A 48 36.10 2.76 -26.11
CA ARG A 48 36.68 1.42 -25.94
C ARG A 48 37.08 1.11 -24.50
N ASP A 49 37.46 2.11 -23.71
CA ASP A 49 37.77 1.91 -22.30
C ASP A 49 36.51 1.46 -21.52
N ILE A 50 35.31 1.86 -21.96
CA ILE A 50 34.01 1.47 -21.36
C ILE A 50 33.52 0.12 -21.89
N PHE A 51 33.49 -0.04 -23.22
CA PHE A 51 32.84 -1.15 -23.91
C PHE A 51 33.81 -2.28 -24.31
N GLY A 52 35.12 -2.06 -24.23
CA GLY A 52 36.10 -2.98 -24.77
C GLY A 52 36.00 -3.12 -26.30
N PHE A 53 36.10 -4.36 -26.78
CA PHE A 53 36.10 -4.71 -28.21
C PHE A 53 34.78 -5.36 -28.65
N LEU A 54 33.64 -4.85 -28.17
CA LEU A 54 32.31 -5.36 -28.51
C LEU A 54 32.00 -5.35 -30.02
N ASN A 55 32.67 -4.48 -30.79
CA ASN A 55 32.57 -4.44 -32.25
C ASN A 55 33.08 -5.70 -32.96
N ARG A 56 33.87 -6.55 -32.29
CA ARG A 56 34.37 -7.78 -32.91
C ARG A 56 33.29 -8.84 -32.95
N LEU A 57 33.16 -9.55 -34.07
CA LEU A 57 32.20 -10.64 -34.23
C LEU A 57 32.37 -11.76 -33.20
N ASP A 58 33.60 -12.05 -32.77
CA ASP A 58 33.94 -13.13 -31.84
C ASP A 58 33.87 -12.72 -30.36
N SER A 59 33.59 -11.46 -30.04
CA SER A 59 33.34 -11.03 -28.66
C SER A 59 32.00 -11.59 -28.13
N ALA A 60 31.91 -11.92 -26.84
CA ALA A 60 30.63 -12.25 -26.23
C ALA A 60 29.78 -10.97 -26.06
N LYS A 61 28.59 -10.94 -26.67
CA LYS A 61 27.62 -9.87 -26.48
C LYS A 61 26.67 -10.30 -25.37
N LYS A 62 26.66 -9.56 -24.28
CA LYS A 62 25.71 -9.72 -23.19
C LYS A 62 24.99 -8.40 -22.99
N GLU A 63 23.75 -8.51 -22.55
CA GLU A 63 23.02 -7.36 -22.03
C GLU A 63 23.80 -6.77 -20.86
N ARG A 64 24.03 -5.46 -20.89
CA ARG A 64 24.80 -4.74 -19.89
C ARG A 64 24.10 -3.43 -19.60
N SER A 65 23.81 -3.20 -18.32
CA SER A 65 23.39 -1.92 -17.78
C SER A 65 24.61 -1.20 -17.19
N LEU A 66 24.71 0.10 -17.42
CA LEU A 66 25.77 0.98 -16.96
C LEU A 66 25.14 2.11 -16.15
N THR A 67 25.81 2.60 -15.12
CA THR A 67 25.39 3.86 -14.49
C THR A 67 25.62 5.00 -15.48
N ALA A 68 24.68 5.93 -15.59
CA ALA A 68 24.71 6.98 -16.61
C ALA A 68 24.39 8.36 -16.03
N CYS A 69 25.17 9.35 -16.44
CA CYS A 69 24.93 10.76 -16.14
C CYS A 69 25.17 11.60 -17.40
N LEU A 70 24.10 12.23 -17.90
CA LEU A 70 24.13 13.16 -19.02
C LEU A 70 24.05 14.59 -18.50
N MET A 71 25.11 15.35 -18.73
CA MET A 71 25.23 16.76 -18.36
C MET A 71 25.04 17.64 -19.59
N ILE A 72 24.26 18.71 -19.44
CA ILE A 72 24.04 19.74 -20.47
C ILE A 72 24.28 21.10 -19.85
N ASN A 73 25.25 21.84 -20.38
CA ASN A 73 25.63 23.18 -19.90
C ASN A 73 25.95 23.20 -18.39
N ASN A 74 26.66 22.18 -17.90
CA ASN A 74 27.01 21.96 -16.48
C ASN A 74 25.81 21.73 -15.54
N SER A 75 24.61 21.51 -16.08
CA SER A 75 23.47 21.00 -15.33
C SER A 75 23.26 19.53 -15.64
N GLU A 76 22.91 18.73 -14.64
CA GLU A 76 22.48 17.36 -14.87
C GLU A 76 21.14 17.38 -15.62
N ALA A 77 21.12 16.71 -16.78
CA ALA A 77 19.90 16.56 -17.58
C ALA A 77 19.25 15.21 -17.28
N ILE A 78 20.00 14.11 -17.33
CA ILE A 78 19.50 12.77 -17.03
C ILE A 78 20.50 12.05 -16.14
N SER A 79 20.02 11.51 -15.02
CA SER A 79 20.76 10.65 -14.09
C SER A 79 20.03 9.32 -13.97
N GLY A 80 20.73 8.21 -14.17
CA GLY A 80 20.12 6.89 -14.12
C GLY A 80 21.01 5.80 -14.69
N THR A 81 20.48 5.03 -15.63
CA THR A 81 21.15 3.88 -16.25
C THR A 81 21.19 4.01 -17.76
N ALA A 82 22.22 3.46 -18.39
CA ALA A 82 22.29 3.28 -19.82
C ALA A 82 22.33 1.80 -20.17
N HIS A 83 21.50 1.39 -21.11
CA HIS A 83 21.49 0.04 -21.66
C HIS A 83 21.89 0.06 -23.13
N ILE A 84 22.60 -0.99 -23.54
CA ILE A 84 23.03 -1.15 -24.93
C ILE A 84 21.84 -1.64 -25.75
N THR A 85 21.44 -0.87 -26.78
CA THR A 85 20.32 -1.24 -27.66
C THR A 85 20.80 -1.96 -28.92
N SER A 86 21.97 -1.60 -29.44
CA SER A 86 22.58 -2.27 -30.59
C SER A 86 24.09 -2.10 -30.64
N ILE A 87 24.74 -3.04 -31.31
CA ILE A 87 26.20 -3.07 -31.52
C ILE A 87 26.45 -3.38 -33.00
N ASN A 88 27.36 -2.64 -33.62
CA ASN A 88 27.88 -2.95 -34.96
C ASN A 88 29.42 -2.88 -34.98
N GLU A 89 30.03 -2.98 -36.16
CA GLU A 89 31.49 -3.01 -36.33
C GLU A 89 32.19 -1.68 -35.97
N GLU A 90 31.45 -0.56 -35.94
CA GLU A 90 31.97 0.80 -35.77
C GLU A 90 31.54 1.48 -34.46
N SER A 91 30.36 1.16 -33.94
CA SER A 91 29.71 1.88 -32.84
C SER A 91 28.86 0.98 -31.93
N VAL A 92 28.64 1.48 -30.72
CA VAL A 92 27.64 0.98 -29.77
C VAL A 92 26.55 2.03 -29.67
N LYS A 93 25.30 1.61 -29.74
CA LYS A 93 24.18 2.48 -29.41
C LYS A 93 23.68 2.17 -28.01
N VAL A 94 23.42 3.22 -27.25
CA VAL A 94 22.85 3.13 -25.91
C VAL A 94 21.61 3.99 -25.81
N GLN A 95 20.69 3.59 -24.95
CA GLN A 95 19.60 4.43 -24.49
C GLN A 95 19.83 4.73 -23.02
N ILE A 96 19.65 6.00 -22.64
CA ILE A 96 19.75 6.43 -21.25
C ILE A 96 18.34 6.52 -20.69
N LEU A 97 18.10 5.93 -19.53
CA LEU A 97 16.90 6.08 -18.73
C LEU A 97 17.27 6.84 -17.45
N GLY A 98 16.36 7.66 -16.96
CA GLY A 98 16.54 8.46 -15.75
C GLY A 98 15.31 8.46 -14.85
N GLY A 99 15.55 8.74 -13.58
CA GLY A 99 14.51 8.74 -12.55
C GLY A 99 13.73 7.42 -12.53
N VAL A 100 12.40 7.51 -12.44
CA VAL A 100 11.49 6.35 -12.35
C VAL A 100 11.65 5.39 -13.54
N SER A 101 12.03 5.90 -14.72
CA SER A 101 12.29 5.07 -15.91
C SER A 101 13.39 4.04 -15.68
N ALA A 102 14.54 4.50 -15.18
CA ALA A 102 15.69 3.64 -14.89
C ALA A 102 15.37 2.66 -13.77
N TYR A 103 14.62 3.12 -12.75
CA TYR A 103 14.19 2.29 -11.62
C TYR A 103 13.29 1.15 -12.07
N ASN A 104 12.22 1.46 -12.81
CA ASN A 104 11.26 0.48 -13.28
C ASN A 104 11.91 -0.52 -14.24
N TYR A 105 12.80 -0.04 -15.12
CA TYR A 105 13.52 -0.88 -16.07
C TYR A 105 14.51 -1.82 -15.36
N GLY A 106 15.29 -1.32 -14.41
CA GLY A 106 16.23 -2.12 -13.62
C GLY A 106 15.54 -3.27 -12.90
N ASN A 107 14.47 -2.97 -12.16
CA ASN A 107 13.69 -3.98 -11.44
C ASN A 107 13.04 -5.01 -12.38
N LYS A 108 12.60 -4.57 -13.57
CA LYS A 108 12.03 -5.47 -14.57
C LYS A 108 13.09 -6.41 -15.16
N MET A 109 14.29 -5.90 -15.44
CA MET A 109 15.39 -6.71 -15.95
C MET A 109 15.87 -7.75 -14.95
N GLU A 110 15.91 -7.38 -13.67
CA GLU A 110 16.31 -8.27 -12.57
C GLU A 110 15.20 -9.25 -12.16
N ASN A 111 14.00 -9.11 -12.74
CA ASN A 111 12.80 -9.87 -12.37
C ASN A 111 12.54 -9.80 -10.85
N THR A 112 12.57 -8.58 -10.31
CA THR A 112 12.56 -8.32 -8.88
C THR A 112 11.14 -8.29 -8.31
N TYR A 113 10.85 -9.19 -7.37
CA TYR A 113 9.55 -9.31 -6.68
C TYR A 113 9.65 -8.97 -5.19
N ILE A 114 8.63 -8.31 -4.65
CA ILE A 114 8.66 -7.74 -3.29
C ILE A 114 8.70 -8.78 -2.16
N ASP A 115 8.20 -9.99 -2.42
CA ASP A 115 8.21 -11.15 -1.51
C ASP A 115 9.56 -11.92 -1.52
N SER A 116 10.40 -11.62 -2.53
CA SER A 116 11.74 -12.17 -2.73
C SER A 116 12.86 -11.21 -2.32
N LEU A 117 12.55 -9.92 -2.17
CA LEU A 117 13.50 -8.89 -1.77
C LEU A 117 14.06 -9.15 -0.36
N ASP A 118 15.32 -8.75 -0.16
CA ASP A 118 15.92 -8.70 1.17
C ASP A 118 15.44 -7.45 1.93
N LEU A 119 14.24 -7.53 2.51
CA LEU A 119 13.66 -6.46 3.33
C LEU A 119 14.15 -6.48 4.80
N GLY A 120 15.12 -7.34 5.12
CA GLY A 120 15.55 -7.62 6.48
C GLY A 120 14.54 -8.42 7.30
N ASP A 121 14.70 -8.38 8.63
CA ASP A 121 13.84 -9.08 9.57
C ASP A 121 13.19 -8.12 10.58
N TRP A 122 12.04 -8.53 11.12
CA TRP A 122 11.26 -7.70 12.02
C TRP A 122 11.95 -7.45 13.37
N TYR A 123 12.86 -8.31 13.81
CA TYR A 123 13.59 -8.09 15.06
C TYR A 123 14.53 -6.90 14.92
N MET A 124 15.39 -6.93 13.90
CA MET A 124 16.37 -5.87 13.63
C MET A 124 15.69 -4.59 13.12
N THR A 125 14.51 -4.69 12.53
CA THR A 125 13.68 -3.52 12.18
C THR A 125 13.13 -2.82 13.42
N THR A 126 12.78 -3.59 14.46
CA THR A 126 12.18 -3.06 15.69
C THR A 126 13.26 -2.57 16.65
N TRP A 127 14.34 -3.32 16.79
CA TRP A 127 15.49 -2.98 17.65
C TRP A 127 16.78 -3.01 16.82
N PRO A 128 17.10 -1.92 16.09
CA PRO A 128 18.29 -1.87 15.22
C PRO A 128 19.62 -2.02 15.98
N ASP A 129 19.63 -1.77 17.28
CA ASP A 129 20.79 -1.99 18.15
C ASP A 129 21.06 -3.48 18.44
N GLY A 130 20.14 -4.37 18.08
CA GLY A 130 20.23 -5.80 18.34
C GLY A 130 20.10 -6.15 19.82
N SER A 131 19.49 -5.28 20.64
CA SER A 131 19.36 -5.49 22.08
C SER A 131 18.38 -6.60 22.44
N TYR A 132 18.72 -7.42 23.45
CA TYR A 132 17.85 -8.45 24.01
C TYR A 132 18.05 -8.64 25.52
N TYR A 133 17.03 -9.14 26.22
CA TYR A 133 17.10 -9.47 27.64
C TYR A 133 17.35 -10.96 27.85
N THR A 134 18.18 -11.32 28.83
CA THR A 134 18.44 -12.72 29.21
C THR A 134 17.22 -13.36 29.89
N ASP A 135 17.04 -14.68 29.71
CA ASP A 135 15.93 -15.42 30.33
C ASP A 135 16.07 -15.40 31.87
N PRO A 136 15.03 -14.98 32.63
CA PRO A 136 15.06 -14.94 34.09
C PRO A 136 15.33 -16.30 34.74
N ARG A 137 15.08 -17.41 34.03
CA ARG A 137 15.42 -18.78 34.49
C ARG A 137 16.94 -19.03 34.55
N THR A 138 17.73 -18.21 33.86
CA THR A 138 19.20 -18.30 33.84
C THR A 138 19.88 -17.46 34.92
N GLY A 139 19.11 -16.72 35.74
CA GLY A 139 19.62 -15.88 36.81
C GLY A 139 19.12 -14.43 36.70
N LYS A 140 20.04 -13.45 36.81
CA LYS A 140 19.71 -12.02 36.71
C LYS A 140 19.34 -11.65 35.26
N VAL A 141 18.27 -10.88 35.10
CA VAL A 141 17.88 -10.28 33.81
C VAL A 141 18.88 -9.18 33.46
N GLU A 142 19.58 -9.33 32.35
CA GLU A 142 20.60 -8.41 31.85
C GLU A 142 20.30 -8.05 30.40
N LEU A 143 20.53 -6.79 30.03
CA LEU A 143 20.48 -6.32 28.64
C LEU A 143 21.78 -6.72 27.93
N LYS A 144 21.65 -7.45 26.84
CA LYS A 144 22.74 -7.90 25.96
C LYS A 144 22.46 -7.48 24.52
N TYR A 145 23.44 -7.68 23.65
CA TYR A 145 23.36 -7.33 22.24
C TYR A 145 23.76 -8.53 21.40
N TYR A 146 23.02 -8.78 20.33
CA TYR A 146 23.45 -9.70 19.30
C TYR A 146 24.67 -9.13 18.56
N PRO A 147 25.54 -9.99 17.99
CA PRO A 147 26.62 -9.52 17.12
C PRO A 147 26.12 -8.64 15.98
N ALA A 148 26.90 -7.64 15.58
CA ALA A 148 26.57 -6.80 14.43
C ALA A 148 26.36 -7.65 13.16
N GLY A 149 25.31 -7.36 12.40
CA GLY A 149 24.93 -8.12 11.21
C GLY A 149 24.17 -9.43 11.49
N THR A 150 23.73 -9.67 12.73
CA THR A 150 22.82 -10.78 13.02
C THR A 150 21.52 -10.62 12.23
N ARG A 151 21.05 -11.73 11.65
CA ARG A 151 19.79 -11.82 10.92
C ARG A 151 18.97 -12.98 11.45
N PHE A 152 17.70 -12.73 11.68
CA PHE A 152 16.75 -13.76 12.10
C PHE A 152 15.99 -14.33 10.91
N ARG A 153 15.60 -15.59 11.02
CA ARG A 153 14.76 -16.33 10.05
C ARG A 153 13.85 -17.27 10.81
N GLY A 154 12.73 -17.67 10.20
CA GLY A 154 11.78 -18.54 10.87
C GLY A 154 11.04 -17.79 11.99
N ALA A 155 10.59 -18.51 13.03
CA ALA A 155 9.59 -18.07 14.01
C ALA A 155 9.80 -16.66 14.65
N THR A 156 8.72 -15.89 14.85
CA THR A 156 8.71 -14.56 15.51
C THR A 156 8.86 -14.62 17.05
N VAL A 157 9.20 -15.80 17.60
CA VAL A 157 9.27 -16.08 19.04
C VAL A 157 10.21 -15.13 19.79
N ASN A 158 11.33 -14.74 19.17
CA ASN A 158 12.31 -13.86 19.80
C ASN A 158 11.75 -12.45 20.04
N ILE A 159 10.81 -12.01 19.21
CA ILE A 159 10.19 -10.69 19.31
C ILE A 159 9.30 -10.65 20.55
N LEU A 160 8.45 -11.66 20.74
CA LEU A 160 7.61 -11.78 21.94
C LEU A 160 8.41 -11.71 23.24
N ARG A 161 9.52 -12.45 23.31
CA ARG A 161 10.40 -12.45 24.48
C ARG A 161 10.99 -11.06 24.76
N ARG A 162 11.31 -10.30 23.72
CA ARG A 162 11.87 -8.96 23.84
C ARG A 162 10.81 -7.92 24.21
N MET A 163 9.60 -8.03 23.65
CA MET A 163 8.46 -7.17 23.95
C MET A 163 8.04 -7.25 25.42
N ALA A 164 8.18 -8.42 26.07
CA ALA A 164 7.82 -8.61 27.47
C ALA A 164 8.57 -7.65 28.44
N TYR A 165 9.67 -7.06 27.99
CA TYR A 165 10.50 -6.13 28.76
C TYR A 165 10.49 -4.70 28.20
N ASP A 166 9.69 -4.43 27.17
CA ASP A 166 9.60 -3.13 26.53
C ASP A 166 8.32 -2.41 26.97
N THR A 167 8.48 -1.29 27.67
CA THR A 167 7.36 -0.51 28.19
C THR A 167 6.92 0.61 27.24
N GLU A 168 7.73 0.95 26.24
CA GLU A 168 7.44 1.96 25.22
C GLU A 168 7.04 1.28 23.89
N HIS A 169 6.00 1.79 23.22
CA HIS A 169 5.22 1.03 22.23
C HIS A 169 5.23 1.65 20.81
N ASP A 170 6.26 2.40 20.42
CA ASP A 170 6.32 2.97 19.07
C ASP A 170 6.98 2.00 18.08
N TYR A 171 6.31 0.87 17.84
CA TYR A 171 6.76 -0.12 16.88
C TYR A 171 6.33 0.25 15.45
N PRO A 172 7.10 -0.10 14.41
CA PRO A 172 6.71 0.12 13.02
C PRO A 172 5.62 -0.85 12.52
N TRP A 173 4.91 -1.51 13.44
CA TRP A 173 3.91 -2.53 13.18
C TRP A 173 2.97 -2.69 14.39
N VAL A 174 1.86 -3.38 14.18
CA VAL A 174 0.89 -3.79 15.20
C VAL A 174 0.74 -5.30 15.24
N ALA A 175 0.04 -5.81 16.25
CA ALA A 175 -0.24 -7.24 16.44
C ALA A 175 -1.66 -7.42 16.97
N PHE A 176 -2.65 -7.06 16.16
CA PHE A 176 -4.05 -7.27 16.46
C PHE A 176 -4.45 -8.75 16.28
N PRO A 177 -5.42 -9.25 17.05
CA PRO A 177 -5.96 -10.60 16.87
C PRO A 177 -6.50 -10.79 15.44
N THR A 178 -6.11 -11.86 14.77
CA THR A 178 -6.49 -12.11 13.37
C THR A 178 -6.53 -13.61 13.08
N ILE A 179 -7.55 -14.06 12.35
CA ILE A 179 -7.71 -15.43 11.89
C ILE A 179 -7.11 -15.55 10.49
N ASN A 180 -6.25 -16.56 10.30
CA ASN A 180 -5.86 -17.05 8.99
C ASN A 180 -6.96 -18.00 8.51
N SER A 181 -7.82 -17.57 7.59
CA SER A 181 -8.94 -18.39 7.10
C SER A 181 -8.48 -19.62 6.32
N THR A 182 -7.33 -19.54 5.63
CA THR A 182 -6.73 -20.65 4.89
C THR A 182 -6.21 -21.75 5.82
N ALA A 183 -5.49 -21.38 6.88
CA ALA A 183 -4.85 -22.33 7.81
C ALA A 183 -5.73 -22.70 9.02
N GLY A 184 -6.82 -21.96 9.25
CA GLY A 184 -7.67 -22.10 10.45
C GLY A 184 -6.95 -21.72 11.75
N VAL A 185 -5.95 -20.84 11.68
CA VAL A 185 -5.10 -20.45 12.83
C VAL A 185 -5.50 -19.08 13.36
N PHE A 186 -5.67 -18.98 14.68
CA PHE A 186 -5.90 -17.71 15.35
C PHE A 186 -4.57 -17.06 15.79
N CYS A 187 -4.11 -16.11 14.98
CA CYS A 187 -2.89 -15.36 15.24
C CYS A 187 -3.13 -14.19 16.18
N ASN A 188 -2.10 -13.84 16.96
CA ASN A 188 -2.14 -12.80 17.99
C ASN A 188 -3.28 -12.99 19.02
N GLY A 189 -3.69 -14.25 19.21
CA GLY A 189 -4.75 -14.64 20.12
C GLY A 189 -4.46 -14.28 21.57
N PHE A 190 -5.52 -14.26 22.37
CA PHE A 190 -5.44 -13.96 23.79
C PHE A 190 -6.58 -14.63 24.53
N TYR A 191 -6.45 -14.73 25.85
CA TYR A 191 -7.50 -15.14 26.77
C TYR A 191 -7.55 -14.19 27.97
N TYR A 192 -8.67 -14.21 28.68
CA TYR A 192 -8.88 -13.44 29.91
C TYR A 192 -8.53 -14.27 31.14
N GLN A 193 -7.90 -13.66 32.15
CA GLN A 193 -7.63 -14.32 33.43
C GLN A 193 -7.89 -13.39 34.62
N PHE A 194 -8.58 -13.90 35.66
CA PHE A 194 -8.78 -13.22 36.94
C PHE A 194 -7.69 -13.60 37.95
N LYS A 195 -7.06 -12.60 38.58
CA LYS A 195 -6.06 -12.79 39.65
C LYS A 195 -6.63 -12.83 41.06
N ASP A 196 -7.71 -12.13 41.38
CA ASP A 196 -8.43 -12.25 42.66
C ASP A 196 -9.91 -11.80 42.56
N SER A 197 -10.72 -12.07 43.59
CA SER A 197 -12.16 -11.75 43.65
C SER A 197 -12.51 -10.26 43.82
N THR A 198 -11.50 -9.38 43.89
CA THR A 198 -11.58 -7.97 44.32
C THR A 198 -10.79 -6.98 43.44
N HIS A 199 -9.86 -7.44 42.60
CA HIS A 199 -9.00 -6.66 41.71
C HIS A 199 -9.08 -7.26 40.31
N SER A 200 -9.81 -6.57 39.44
CA SER A 200 -10.01 -6.88 38.03
C SER A 200 -8.76 -6.58 37.19
N THR A 201 -7.62 -7.18 37.53
CA THR A 201 -6.46 -7.16 36.60
C THR A 201 -6.65 -8.30 35.61
N ILE A 202 -7.21 -7.93 34.46
CA ILE A 202 -7.20 -8.76 33.26
C ILE A 202 -5.76 -8.76 32.75
N GLU A 203 -5.08 -9.88 32.85
CA GLU A 203 -3.80 -10.06 32.17
C GLU A 203 -4.02 -10.85 30.88
N ARG A 204 -3.66 -10.22 29.75
CA ARG A 204 -3.58 -10.85 28.43
C ARG A 204 -2.42 -11.83 28.48
N TYR A 205 -2.70 -13.12 28.65
CA TYR A 205 -1.66 -14.16 28.67
C TYR A 205 -1.49 -14.85 27.32
N ASP A 206 -0.26 -15.34 27.14
CA ASP A 206 0.50 -15.55 25.91
C ASP A 206 0.00 -16.68 24.97
N TYR A 207 0.41 -16.55 23.70
CA TYR A 207 -0.05 -17.25 22.49
C TYR A 207 0.31 -18.74 22.45
N ARG A 208 -0.65 -19.65 22.70
CA ARG A 208 -0.48 -21.07 22.37
C ARG A 208 -1.75 -21.63 21.74
N THR A 209 -1.60 -22.34 20.63
CA THR A 209 -2.70 -23.08 20.00
C THR A 209 -3.06 -24.30 20.86
N LYS A 210 -4.34 -24.71 20.84
CA LYS A 210 -4.89 -25.81 21.66
C LYS A 210 -4.27 -27.20 21.35
N THR A 211 -3.51 -27.32 20.27
CA THR A 211 -3.15 -28.62 19.66
C THR A 211 -1.65 -28.90 19.58
N SER A 212 -0.80 -27.89 19.77
CA SER A 212 0.65 -28.03 19.71
C SER A 212 1.25 -26.81 20.42
N GLY A 213 2.42 -26.91 21.06
CA GLY A 213 3.04 -25.80 21.81
C GLY A 213 3.53 -24.62 20.95
N GLU A 214 2.81 -24.28 19.88
CA GLU A 214 3.19 -23.39 18.80
C GLU A 214 2.68 -21.96 19.06
N LEU A 215 3.58 -20.98 18.91
CA LEU A 215 3.31 -19.56 19.12
C LEU A 215 2.77 -18.94 17.82
N ALA A 216 1.47 -18.69 17.76
CA ALA A 216 0.80 -18.03 16.63
C ALA A 216 0.86 -16.48 16.76
N PHE A 217 2.06 -15.89 16.72
CA PHE A 217 2.23 -14.43 16.74
C PHE A 217 2.62 -13.89 15.36
N CYS A 218 1.77 -13.06 14.76
CA CYS A 218 2.00 -12.43 13.46
C CYS A 218 2.22 -10.92 13.59
N ILE A 219 3.19 -10.42 12.84
CA ILE A 219 3.48 -8.99 12.76
C ILE A 219 2.66 -8.39 11.62
N GLN A 220 1.97 -7.29 11.90
CA GLN A 220 1.10 -6.60 10.95
C GLN A 220 1.69 -5.21 10.68
N PRO A 221 2.50 -5.04 9.63
CA PRO A 221 3.30 -3.84 9.43
C PRO A 221 2.49 -2.67 8.89
N TYR A 222 2.87 -1.46 9.29
CA TYR A 222 2.31 -0.27 8.65
C TYR A 222 2.73 -0.21 7.17
N VAL A 223 1.85 0.30 6.31
CA VAL A 223 2.15 0.39 4.87
C VAL A 223 3.35 1.30 4.62
N TRP A 224 3.51 2.37 5.42
CA TRP A 224 4.62 3.31 5.28
C TRP A 224 6.00 2.67 5.49
N ILE A 225 6.15 1.72 6.41
CA ILE A 225 7.46 1.07 6.65
C ILE A 225 7.78 0.09 5.53
N MET A 226 6.77 -0.58 4.95
CA MET A 226 6.98 -1.47 3.82
C MET A 226 7.44 -0.70 2.59
N ALA A 227 6.89 0.50 2.35
CA ALA A 227 7.38 1.39 1.30
C ALA A 227 8.85 1.77 1.51
N GLN A 228 9.26 2.12 2.75
CA GLN A 228 10.67 2.42 3.04
C GLN A 228 11.59 1.23 2.78
N LYS A 229 11.21 0.06 3.27
CA LYS A 229 12.00 -1.17 3.10
C LYS A 229 12.17 -1.56 1.63
N ILE A 230 11.11 -1.45 0.83
CA ILE A 230 11.17 -1.78 -0.61
C ILE A 230 12.05 -0.77 -1.35
N ALA A 231 11.96 0.53 -1.02
CA ALA A 231 12.87 1.54 -1.58
C ALA A 231 14.34 1.22 -1.20
N GLU A 232 14.61 0.91 0.07
CA GLU A 232 15.96 0.60 0.56
C GLU A 232 16.54 -0.65 -0.11
N ALA A 233 15.75 -1.72 -0.21
CA ALA A 233 16.16 -2.97 -0.85
C ALA A 233 16.41 -2.83 -2.36
N THR A 234 15.85 -1.79 -2.99
CA THR A 234 16.07 -1.43 -4.40
C THR A 234 17.12 -0.32 -4.56
N GLY A 235 17.83 0.04 -3.49
CA GLY A 235 18.99 0.92 -3.51
C GLY A 235 18.68 2.41 -3.34
N PHE A 236 17.51 2.77 -2.79
CA PHE A 236 17.08 4.14 -2.54
C PHE A 236 16.65 4.37 -1.09
N GLU A 237 17.02 5.49 -0.52
CA GLU A 237 16.49 5.94 0.77
C GLU A 237 15.13 6.62 0.57
N LEU A 238 14.08 6.13 1.23
CA LEU A 238 12.79 6.84 1.33
C LEU A 238 12.67 7.45 2.73
N PRO A 239 13.06 8.72 2.91
CA PRO A 239 13.06 9.37 4.21
C PRO A 239 11.63 9.72 4.65
N LYS A 240 11.40 9.87 5.96
CA LYS A 240 10.05 10.09 6.50
C LYS A 240 9.43 11.41 6.03
N GLU A 241 10.23 12.47 5.88
CA GLU A 241 9.78 13.78 5.39
C GLU A 241 9.23 13.74 3.95
N ASP A 242 9.70 12.81 3.13
CA ASP A 242 9.29 12.62 1.74
C ASP A 242 8.37 11.40 1.57
N ASN A 243 7.82 10.87 2.67
CA ASN A 243 6.90 9.74 2.69
C ASN A 243 5.54 10.15 3.25
N ASP A 244 4.61 10.54 2.37
CA ASP A 244 3.29 10.98 2.79
C ASP A 244 2.42 9.86 3.37
N LEU A 245 2.77 8.58 3.19
CA LEU A 245 2.14 7.51 3.99
C LEU A 245 2.45 7.67 5.47
N PHE A 246 3.64 8.17 5.84
CA PHE A 246 4.00 8.42 7.24
C PHE A 246 3.47 9.76 7.75
N ASN A 247 3.46 10.80 6.91
CA ASN A 247 3.07 12.15 7.31
C ASN A 247 1.55 12.35 7.38
N ASP A 248 0.77 11.63 6.57
CA ASP A 248 -0.68 11.72 6.58
C ASP A 248 -1.30 11.17 7.87
N ILE A 249 -2.36 11.81 8.38
CA ILE A 249 -2.99 11.42 9.65
C ILE A 249 -3.65 10.05 9.60
N LEU A 250 -4.25 9.67 8.48
CA LEU A 250 -4.89 8.38 8.27
C LEU A 250 -3.88 7.35 7.78
N PHE A 251 -3.11 7.67 6.73
CA PHE A 251 -2.25 6.66 6.09
C PHE A 251 -1.19 6.10 7.03
N ARG A 252 -0.68 6.91 7.98
CA ARG A 252 0.31 6.46 8.96
C ARG A 252 -0.19 5.34 9.88
N LYS A 253 -1.52 5.22 9.98
CA LYS A 253 -2.24 4.25 10.80
C LYS A 253 -2.65 3.01 10.03
N ILE A 254 -2.57 3.04 8.70
CA ILE A 254 -2.97 1.91 7.87
C ILE A 254 -1.87 0.86 7.88
N PHE A 255 -2.25 -0.37 8.22
CA PHE A 255 -1.35 -1.50 8.31
C PHE A 255 -1.85 -2.68 7.47
N ILE A 256 -0.91 -3.51 7.04
CA ILE A 256 -1.16 -4.76 6.33
C ILE A 256 -1.63 -5.79 7.35
N VAL A 257 -2.84 -6.31 7.17
CA VAL A 257 -3.42 -7.38 7.98
C VAL A 257 -2.74 -8.68 7.60
N ASN A 258 -1.58 -8.93 8.19
CA ASN A 258 -0.87 -10.18 8.02
C ASN A 258 -1.42 -11.23 8.99
N SER A 259 -1.69 -12.43 8.47
CA SER A 259 -2.11 -13.61 9.25
C SER A 259 -1.03 -14.70 9.27
N THR A 260 0.14 -14.44 8.67
CA THR A 260 1.30 -15.32 8.73
C THR A 260 2.24 -14.90 9.83
N ASN A 261 2.67 -15.85 10.64
CA ASN A 261 3.78 -15.63 11.53
C ASN A 261 5.03 -15.83 10.65
N ASN A 262 5.72 -14.74 10.27
CA ASN A 262 7.04 -14.78 9.63
C ASN A 262 7.91 -13.65 10.18
N ILE A 263 9.20 -13.89 10.48
CA ILE A 263 10.11 -12.84 10.95
C ILE A 263 10.72 -12.07 9.78
N ASP A 264 10.84 -12.70 8.61
CA ASP A 264 11.32 -12.04 7.39
C ASP A 264 10.26 -11.04 6.92
N CYS A 265 10.65 -9.77 6.76
CA CYS A 265 9.70 -8.69 6.46
C CYS A 265 8.94 -8.90 5.14
N ALA A 266 9.58 -9.51 4.14
CA ALA A 266 9.02 -9.76 2.81
C ALA A 266 7.87 -10.78 2.81
N LYS A 267 7.79 -11.66 3.80
CA LYS A 267 6.88 -12.82 3.79
C LYS A 267 5.43 -12.50 4.14
N CYS A 268 5.11 -11.24 4.42
CA CYS A 268 3.75 -10.74 4.54
C CYS A 268 3.22 -10.11 3.24
N LEU A 269 3.99 -10.14 2.15
CA LEU A 269 3.66 -9.51 0.88
C LEU A 269 3.33 -10.55 -0.20
N PRO A 270 2.43 -10.22 -1.14
CA PRO A 270 2.13 -11.07 -2.29
C PRO A 270 3.27 -11.09 -3.32
N HIS A 271 3.18 -11.99 -4.29
CA HIS A 271 4.14 -12.11 -5.38
C HIS A 271 3.94 -11.02 -6.45
N TRP A 272 4.20 -9.77 -6.07
CA TRP A 272 4.17 -8.62 -6.98
C TRP A 272 5.57 -8.20 -7.38
N SER A 273 5.73 -7.79 -8.63
CA SER A 273 6.91 -7.03 -9.03
C SER A 273 6.97 -5.71 -8.26
N VAL A 274 8.18 -5.16 -8.11
CA VAL A 274 8.36 -3.83 -7.49
C VAL A 274 7.53 -2.75 -8.18
N ASN A 275 7.36 -2.84 -9.49
CA ASN A 275 6.58 -1.86 -10.27
C ASN A 275 5.08 -1.95 -9.97
N GLU A 276 4.56 -3.17 -9.79
CA GLU A 276 3.17 -3.39 -9.40
C GLU A 276 2.92 -2.87 -7.97
N TRP A 277 3.84 -3.09 -7.04
CA TRP A 277 3.76 -2.54 -5.70
C TRP A 277 3.56 -1.02 -5.70
N TRP A 278 4.45 -0.28 -6.37
CA TRP A 278 4.33 1.18 -6.43
C TRP A 278 3.05 1.62 -7.15
N THR A 279 2.66 0.91 -8.20
CA THR A 279 1.41 1.21 -8.93
C THR A 279 0.17 1.04 -8.06
N ASN A 280 0.06 -0.08 -7.35
CA ASN A 280 -1.06 -0.34 -6.47
C ASN A 280 -1.10 0.67 -5.32
N LEU A 281 0.06 1.09 -4.82
CA LEU A 281 0.20 2.07 -3.75
C LEU A 281 -0.20 3.48 -4.22
N GLU A 282 0.28 3.92 -5.39
CA GLU A 282 -0.12 5.20 -6.00
C GLU A 282 -1.64 5.28 -6.20
N ASN A 283 -2.26 4.21 -6.67
CA ASN A 283 -3.71 4.14 -6.90
C ASN A 283 -4.51 4.13 -5.59
N ALA A 284 -4.11 3.31 -4.61
CA ALA A 284 -4.85 3.17 -3.36
C ALA A 284 -4.81 4.42 -2.48
N PHE A 285 -3.69 5.16 -2.49
CA PHE A 285 -3.44 6.27 -1.56
C PHE A 285 -3.33 7.63 -2.25
N GLY A 286 -3.43 7.68 -3.58
CA GLY A 286 -3.34 8.92 -4.36
C GLY A 286 -1.98 9.58 -4.23
N LEU A 287 -0.93 8.78 -4.42
CA LEU A 287 0.46 9.20 -4.30
C LEU A 287 1.15 9.27 -5.67
N VAL A 288 2.32 9.88 -5.68
CA VAL A 288 3.24 9.94 -6.81
C VAL A 288 4.60 9.51 -6.30
N PHE A 289 5.10 8.39 -6.84
CA PHE A 289 6.44 7.90 -6.54
C PHE A 289 7.45 8.50 -7.51
N SER A 290 8.56 9.01 -6.97
CA SER A 290 9.68 9.47 -7.80
C SER A 290 11.03 9.14 -7.17
N VAL A 291 12.07 9.05 -7.99
CA VAL A 291 13.42 8.71 -7.53
C VAL A 291 14.47 9.64 -8.12
N ASN A 292 15.46 9.96 -7.30
CA ASN A 292 16.64 10.73 -7.69
C ASN A 292 17.88 9.83 -7.65
N TYR A 293 18.45 9.54 -8.82
CA TYR A 293 19.61 8.66 -8.94
C TYR A 293 20.92 9.29 -8.47
N ALA A 294 21.04 10.62 -8.51
CA ALA A 294 22.23 11.32 -8.06
C ALA A 294 22.37 11.28 -6.54
N THR A 295 21.26 11.43 -5.81
CA THR A 295 21.24 11.39 -4.34
C THR A 295 20.87 10.03 -3.77
N LYS A 296 20.39 9.09 -4.61
CA LYS A 296 19.81 7.81 -4.19
C LYS A 296 18.67 7.97 -3.19
N ARG A 297 17.85 9.02 -3.37
CA ARG A 297 16.64 9.28 -2.57
C ARG A 297 15.38 9.04 -3.39
N ALA A 298 14.41 8.40 -2.78
CA ALA A 298 13.05 8.28 -3.28
C ALA A 298 12.13 9.28 -2.58
N SER A 299 11.03 9.63 -3.21
CA SER A 299 9.94 10.38 -2.60
C SER A 299 8.59 9.78 -2.99
N LEU A 300 7.65 9.89 -2.08
CA LEU A 300 6.30 9.37 -2.20
C LEU A 300 5.33 10.42 -1.67
N LEU A 301 4.82 11.26 -2.56
CA LEU A 301 4.07 12.46 -2.22
C LEU A 301 2.62 12.36 -2.67
N LYS A 302 1.68 12.90 -1.90
CA LYS A 302 0.28 12.98 -2.28
C LYS A 302 0.12 13.81 -3.55
N ARG A 303 -0.76 13.36 -4.45
CA ARG A 303 -1.13 14.07 -5.69
C ARG A 303 -1.57 15.51 -5.40
N ARG A 304 -2.35 15.73 -4.33
CA ARG A 304 -2.75 17.07 -3.87
C ARG A 304 -1.54 17.95 -3.55
N ARG A 305 -0.60 17.42 -2.77
CA ARG A 305 0.60 18.13 -2.32
C ARG A 305 1.49 18.50 -3.48
N HIS A 306 1.59 17.61 -4.47
CA HIS A 306 2.45 17.74 -5.64
C HIS A 306 2.33 19.13 -6.25
N TYR A 307 1.17 19.55 -6.76
CA TYR A 307 1.02 20.90 -7.37
C TYR A 307 0.53 22.01 -6.43
N SER A 308 -0.09 21.70 -5.28
CA SER A 308 -0.56 22.77 -4.37
C SER A 308 0.57 23.47 -3.64
N GLU A 309 1.71 22.78 -3.45
CA GLU A 309 2.89 23.31 -2.77
C GLU A 309 4.04 23.65 -3.72
N ILE A 310 3.92 23.36 -5.04
CA ILE A 310 4.89 23.83 -6.03
C ILE A 310 4.80 25.36 -6.13
N VAL A 311 5.88 26.01 -5.72
CA VAL A 311 6.05 27.47 -5.79
C VAL A 311 6.68 27.90 -7.13
N GLU A 312 7.41 26.99 -7.79
CA GLU A 312 8.16 27.32 -9.00
C GLU A 312 7.27 27.41 -10.23
N THR A 313 7.09 28.64 -10.71
CA THR A 313 6.46 28.92 -12.00
C THR A 313 7.55 29.16 -13.05
N THR A 314 7.46 28.45 -14.17
CA THR A 314 8.31 28.68 -15.34
C THR A 314 7.52 29.50 -16.36
N GLU A 315 7.95 30.73 -16.60
CA GLU A 315 7.34 31.59 -17.62
C GLU A 315 7.96 31.28 -19.00
N ILE A 316 7.11 30.93 -19.97
CA ILE A 316 7.51 30.77 -21.37
C ILE A 316 7.03 31.98 -22.15
N THR A 317 7.98 32.85 -22.51
CA THR A 317 7.72 34.10 -23.23
C THR A 317 7.80 33.96 -24.76
N GLN A 318 8.70 33.10 -25.26
CA GLN A 318 8.93 32.89 -26.68
C GLN A 318 8.28 31.58 -27.15
N VAL A 319 7.03 31.69 -27.55
CA VAL A 319 6.21 30.58 -28.04
C VAL A 319 6.07 30.70 -29.56
N GLU A 320 6.26 29.61 -30.29
CA GLU A 320 5.94 29.56 -31.72
C GLU A 320 4.42 29.72 -31.88
N ASP A 321 3.96 30.60 -32.78
CA ASP A 321 2.52 30.86 -33.03
C ASP A 321 1.83 29.71 -33.79
N MET A 322 2.10 28.47 -33.38
CA MET A 322 1.49 27.25 -33.87
C MET A 322 1.25 26.32 -32.68
N PHE A 323 -0.01 25.98 -32.40
CA PHE A 323 -0.37 24.97 -31.41
C PHE A 323 -1.11 23.83 -32.11
N ASN A 324 -0.92 22.61 -31.60
CA ASN A 324 -1.76 21.47 -31.91
C ASN A 324 -2.49 21.06 -30.63
N ALA A 325 -3.79 20.76 -30.72
CA ALA A 325 -4.56 20.24 -29.61
C ALA A 325 -5.01 18.84 -29.98
N GLU A 326 -4.63 17.87 -29.15
CA GLU A 326 -5.09 16.49 -29.26
C GLU A 326 -6.21 16.32 -28.24
N ILE A 327 -7.39 16.01 -28.75
CA ILE A 327 -8.53 15.61 -27.93
C ILE A 327 -8.37 14.11 -27.79
N ASP A 328 -8.02 13.66 -26.59
CA ASP A 328 -7.85 12.26 -26.29
C ASP A 328 -9.14 11.75 -25.65
N ASP A 329 -9.93 10.99 -26.42
CA ASP A 329 -11.14 10.34 -25.92
C ASP A 329 -10.79 9.16 -24.97
N GLU A 330 -9.53 8.70 -24.94
CA GLU A 330 -9.00 7.65 -24.06
C GLU A 330 -8.03 8.26 -23.03
N THR A 331 -8.51 9.21 -22.23
CA THR A 331 -7.77 9.72 -21.07
C THR A 331 -7.23 8.57 -20.21
N GLN A 332 -5.95 8.61 -19.83
CA GLN A 332 -5.39 7.65 -18.87
C GLN A 332 -6.29 7.55 -17.63
N SER A 333 -6.55 6.31 -17.21
CA SER A 333 -7.36 6.02 -16.03
C SER A 333 -6.75 6.67 -14.79
N ASP A 334 -7.46 7.63 -14.21
CA ASP A 334 -7.03 8.39 -13.05
C ASP A 334 -8.07 8.32 -11.94
N ILE A 335 -7.62 8.07 -10.71
CA ILE A 335 -8.46 7.88 -9.53
C ILE A 335 -9.37 9.06 -9.20
N SER A 336 -9.05 10.28 -9.66
CA SER A 336 -9.84 11.48 -9.37
C SER A 336 -11.07 11.60 -10.28
N SER A 337 -10.94 11.20 -11.55
CA SER A 337 -11.94 11.40 -12.62
C SER A 337 -12.62 10.11 -13.09
N CYS A 338 -12.05 8.94 -12.76
CA CYS A 338 -12.53 7.66 -13.21
C CYS A 338 -13.31 6.90 -12.12
N ASN A 339 -14.00 5.84 -12.53
CA ASN A 339 -14.67 4.92 -11.61
C ASN A 339 -13.62 4.10 -10.87
N VAL A 340 -13.72 4.05 -9.54
CA VAL A 340 -12.74 3.37 -8.67
C VAL A 340 -13.47 2.34 -7.80
N GLY A 341 -12.91 1.13 -7.73
CA GLY A 341 -13.46 0.06 -6.91
C GLY A 341 -12.34 -0.77 -6.29
N PHE A 342 -12.64 -1.45 -5.19
CA PHE A 342 -11.76 -2.48 -4.67
C PHE A 342 -11.79 -3.70 -5.59
N ALA A 343 -10.63 -4.36 -5.73
CA ALA A 343 -10.54 -5.71 -6.27
C ALA A 343 -11.53 -6.64 -5.55
N ASP A 344 -11.84 -7.79 -6.12
CA ASP A 344 -12.68 -8.76 -5.42
C ASP A 344 -11.99 -9.26 -4.13
N PHE A 345 -12.74 -9.32 -3.04
CA PHE A 345 -12.21 -9.68 -1.72
C PHE A 345 -13.32 -10.17 -0.78
N GLU A 346 -12.95 -11.04 0.16
CA GLU A 346 -13.84 -11.45 1.24
C GLU A 346 -14.23 -10.25 2.13
N ASN A 347 -15.53 -10.02 2.28
CA ASN A 347 -16.08 -8.89 3.02
C ASN A 347 -17.36 -9.27 3.77
N ASP A 348 -17.78 -8.42 4.70
CA ASP A 348 -19.11 -8.53 5.32
C ASP A 348 -20.17 -8.02 4.33
N ALA A 349 -21.28 -8.75 4.21
CA ALA A 349 -22.35 -8.44 3.26
C ALA A 349 -22.98 -7.05 3.49
N ALA A 350 -22.94 -6.52 4.72
CA ALA A 350 -23.40 -5.18 5.03
C ALA A 350 -22.34 -4.10 4.76
N ASP A 351 -21.07 -4.48 4.55
CA ASP A 351 -19.96 -3.56 4.24
C ASP A 351 -19.84 -3.31 2.74
N ARG A 352 -20.14 -4.31 1.92
CA ARG A 352 -20.25 -4.22 0.46
C ARG A 352 -21.46 -5.03 0.01
N LEU A 353 -22.49 -4.35 -0.47
CA LEU A 353 -23.70 -5.01 -0.95
C LEU A 353 -23.41 -5.72 -2.28
N SER A 354 -23.93 -6.94 -2.42
CA SER A 354 -23.81 -7.71 -3.66
C SER A 354 -24.50 -7.01 -4.84
N ASP A 355 -24.06 -7.31 -6.07
CA ASP A 355 -24.69 -6.80 -7.30
C ASP A 355 -26.18 -7.11 -7.38
N TYR A 356 -26.60 -8.29 -6.89
CA TYR A 356 -28.01 -8.65 -6.77
C TYR A 356 -28.81 -7.65 -5.94
N ILE A 357 -28.30 -7.24 -4.77
CA ILE A 357 -28.99 -6.24 -3.94
C ILE A 357 -29.01 -4.89 -4.65
N ASN A 358 -27.90 -4.49 -5.27
CA ASN A 358 -27.82 -3.21 -5.99
C ASN A 358 -28.77 -3.13 -7.19
N GLU A 359 -29.02 -4.25 -7.89
CA GLU A 359 -29.90 -4.31 -9.06
C GLU A 359 -31.39 -4.41 -8.68
N PHE A 360 -31.73 -5.18 -7.63
CA PHE A 360 -33.12 -5.51 -7.31
C PHE A 360 -33.71 -4.71 -6.14
N SER A 361 -32.91 -3.92 -5.41
CA SER A 361 -33.43 -3.03 -4.36
C SER A 361 -33.99 -1.73 -4.92
N THR A 362 -34.95 -1.14 -4.21
CA THR A 362 -35.45 0.20 -4.51
C THR A 362 -34.48 1.22 -3.93
N LEU A 363 -33.92 2.10 -4.76
CA LEU A 363 -33.03 3.18 -4.31
C LEU A 363 -33.84 4.45 -3.99
N ASN A 364 -33.82 4.90 -2.74
CA ASN A 364 -34.42 6.17 -2.31
C ASN A 364 -33.32 7.22 -2.08
N LYS A 365 -33.46 8.40 -2.69
CA LYS A 365 -32.50 9.53 -2.57
C LYS A 365 -33.14 10.82 -2.03
N ASP A 366 -34.24 10.70 -1.31
CA ASP A 366 -35.05 11.85 -0.90
C ASP A 366 -34.46 12.62 0.30
N PHE A 367 -33.42 12.08 0.94
CA PHE A 367 -32.89 12.59 2.21
C PHE A 367 -31.49 13.19 2.06
N SER A 368 -31.25 14.31 2.76
CA SER A 368 -29.97 15.01 2.73
C SER A 368 -28.92 14.29 3.58
N ASP A 369 -29.30 13.86 4.78
CA ASP A 369 -28.43 13.22 5.75
C ASP A 369 -29.20 12.26 6.68
N ILE A 370 -28.46 11.51 7.50
CA ILE A 370 -29.02 10.53 8.45
C ILE A 370 -30.00 11.15 9.47
N SER A 371 -29.87 12.42 9.82
CA SER A 371 -30.76 13.10 10.77
C SER A 371 -32.15 13.32 10.15
N GLU A 372 -32.20 13.66 8.86
CA GLU A 372 -33.46 13.78 8.12
C GLU A 372 -34.13 12.41 7.93
N LEU A 373 -33.35 11.41 7.47
CA LEU A 373 -33.81 10.05 7.28
C LEU A 373 -34.36 9.44 8.58
N SER A 374 -33.62 9.56 9.69
CA SER A 374 -34.04 9.00 10.98
C SER A 374 -35.27 9.70 11.55
N SER A 375 -35.41 11.01 11.35
CA SER A 375 -36.61 11.76 11.74
C SER A 375 -37.85 11.29 10.98
N TRP A 376 -37.72 11.10 9.67
CA TRP A 376 -38.79 10.55 8.84
C TRP A 376 -39.11 9.11 9.21
N ALA A 377 -38.11 8.23 9.36
CA ALA A 377 -38.29 6.83 9.73
C ALA A 377 -38.97 6.69 11.11
N GLY A 378 -38.60 7.56 12.06
CA GLY A 378 -39.25 7.66 13.37
C GLY A 378 -40.75 8.01 13.27
N SER A 379 -41.14 8.86 12.31
CA SER A 379 -42.55 9.21 12.07
C SER A 379 -43.37 8.05 11.50
N GLN A 380 -42.73 7.14 10.75
CA GLN A 380 -43.36 5.92 10.23
C GLN A 380 -43.53 4.86 11.33
N GLY A 381 -42.61 4.85 12.30
CA GLY A 381 -42.52 3.82 13.34
C GLY A 381 -42.15 2.45 12.79
N THR A 382 -41.89 1.48 13.68
CA THR A 382 -41.46 0.12 13.31
C THR A 382 -42.41 -0.57 12.32
N GLY A 383 -43.72 -0.45 12.54
CA GLY A 383 -44.73 -1.07 11.67
C GLY A 383 -44.80 -0.46 10.27
N GLY A 384 -44.58 0.86 10.14
CA GLY A 384 -44.52 1.52 8.83
C GLY A 384 -43.23 1.16 8.08
N MET A 385 -42.10 1.15 8.80
CA MET A 385 -40.79 0.82 8.25
C MET A 385 -40.68 -0.62 7.72
N ALA A 386 -41.51 -1.55 8.21
CA ALA A 386 -41.57 -2.92 7.70
C ALA A 386 -41.87 -3.03 6.19
N ASN A 387 -42.47 -1.99 5.58
CA ASN A 387 -42.73 -1.92 4.14
C ASN A 387 -41.53 -1.44 3.31
N TYR A 388 -40.39 -1.13 3.94
CA TYR A 388 -39.20 -0.57 3.30
C TYR A 388 -37.98 -1.50 3.43
N LYS A 389 -38.20 -2.81 3.60
CA LYS A 389 -37.13 -3.81 3.75
C LYS A 389 -36.35 -4.07 2.46
N ASP A 390 -36.92 -3.70 1.32
CA ASP A 390 -36.34 -3.78 -0.02
C ASP A 390 -35.72 -2.43 -0.47
N VAL A 391 -35.63 -1.44 0.44
CA VAL A 391 -35.19 -0.08 0.11
C VAL A 391 -33.80 0.20 0.66
N VAL A 392 -32.92 0.68 -0.21
CA VAL A 392 -31.65 1.30 0.15
C VAL A 392 -31.82 2.81 0.12
N PHE A 393 -31.57 3.47 1.24
CA PHE A 393 -31.63 4.92 1.37
C PHE A 393 -30.24 5.52 1.14
N GLU A 394 -30.03 6.27 0.07
CA GLU A 394 -28.78 6.98 -0.23
C GLU A 394 -28.96 8.46 0.09
N CYS A 395 -28.26 8.94 1.11
CA CYS A 395 -28.28 10.34 1.49
C CYS A 395 -27.40 11.18 0.55
N ALA A 396 -27.67 12.50 0.49
CA ALA A 396 -26.90 13.43 -0.35
C ALA A 396 -25.41 13.54 0.03
N ASP A 397 -25.03 13.17 1.27
CA ASP A 397 -23.64 13.04 1.71
C ASP A 397 -22.94 11.76 1.19
N GLY A 398 -23.66 10.93 0.43
CA GLY A 398 -23.19 9.71 -0.19
C GLY A 398 -23.36 8.46 0.67
N ARG A 399 -23.77 8.54 1.94
CA ARG A 399 -23.93 7.35 2.79
C ARG A 399 -25.19 6.57 2.44
N ARG A 400 -25.12 5.24 2.57
CA ARG A 400 -26.25 4.33 2.33
C ARG A 400 -26.72 3.70 3.62
N TYR A 401 -28.03 3.52 3.73
CA TYR A 401 -28.69 2.99 4.91
C TYR A 401 -29.78 1.99 4.54
N ILE A 402 -30.04 1.04 5.42
CA ILE A 402 -31.20 0.14 5.34
C ILE A 402 -31.95 0.10 6.67
N TYR A 403 -33.21 -0.30 6.60
CA TYR A 403 -33.99 -0.63 7.78
C TYR A 403 -33.75 -2.08 8.22
N MET A 404 -33.39 -2.26 9.49
CA MET A 404 -33.26 -3.57 10.13
C MET A 404 -34.24 -3.68 11.29
N GLU A 405 -35.11 -4.68 11.28
CA GLU A 405 -36.07 -4.93 12.37
C GLU A 405 -35.40 -5.56 13.59
N ASN A 406 -34.43 -6.45 13.37
CA ASN A 406 -33.73 -7.21 14.40
C ASN A 406 -32.24 -6.83 14.43
N HIS A 407 -31.93 -5.62 14.90
CA HIS A 407 -30.57 -5.21 15.23
C HIS A 407 -30.35 -5.29 16.75
N ASP A 408 -29.12 -5.32 17.23
CA ASP A 408 -28.78 -5.44 18.67
C ASP A 408 -29.44 -4.36 19.55
N ALA A 409 -29.75 -3.22 18.96
CA ALA A 409 -30.43 -2.08 19.58
C ALA A 409 -31.96 -2.07 19.35
N GLY A 410 -32.54 -3.16 18.83
CA GLY A 410 -33.92 -3.22 18.32
C GLY A 410 -34.03 -2.76 16.88
N ALA A 411 -35.24 -2.36 16.44
CA ALA A 411 -35.45 -1.89 15.08
C ALA A 411 -34.70 -0.58 14.82
N ALA A 412 -33.90 -0.50 13.75
CA ALA A 412 -32.99 0.61 13.50
C ALA A 412 -32.77 0.91 12.01
N ILE A 413 -32.31 2.13 11.72
CA ILE A 413 -31.66 2.49 10.46
C ILE A 413 -30.15 2.26 10.64
N VAL A 414 -29.56 1.46 9.76
CA VAL A 414 -28.17 1.01 9.85
C VAL A 414 -27.42 1.41 8.58
N GLU A 415 -26.28 2.07 8.72
CA GLU A 415 -25.39 2.40 7.61
C GLU A 415 -24.82 1.11 6.99
N VAL A 416 -24.85 1.00 5.67
CA VAL A 416 -24.37 -0.16 4.89
C VAL A 416 -23.62 0.30 3.64
N ASP A 417 -22.94 -0.64 2.98
CA ASP A 417 -22.31 -0.44 1.69
C ASP A 417 -21.16 0.59 1.70
N MET A 418 -20.43 0.66 2.82
CA MET A 418 -19.32 1.60 3.05
C MET A 418 -18.14 1.37 2.10
N PHE A 419 -17.96 0.16 1.58
CA PHE A 419 -16.87 -0.22 0.65
C PHE A 419 -17.33 -0.33 -0.81
N ARG A 420 -18.47 0.26 -1.15
CA ARG A 420 -18.95 0.29 -2.53
C ARG A 420 -18.01 1.06 -3.46
N ASN A 421 -18.15 0.76 -4.75
CA ASN A 421 -17.44 1.46 -5.81
C ASN A 421 -17.81 2.94 -5.84
N ARG A 422 -16.80 3.78 -6.08
CA ARG A 422 -17.00 5.20 -6.38
C ARG A 422 -17.23 5.36 -7.87
N ILE A 423 -18.48 5.60 -8.25
CA ILE A 423 -18.88 5.85 -9.63
C ILE A 423 -18.91 7.37 -9.87
N VAL A 424 -18.09 7.82 -10.81
CA VAL A 424 -17.97 9.23 -11.24
C VAL A 424 -18.52 9.40 -12.65
N LYS A 425 -18.20 8.45 -13.53
CA LYS A 425 -18.67 8.42 -14.91
C LYS A 425 -20.02 7.70 -14.94
N GLU A 426 -21.12 8.45 -14.83
CA GLU A 426 -22.47 7.85 -14.83
C GLU A 426 -22.80 7.08 -16.12
N SER A 427 -22.04 7.27 -17.20
CA SER A 427 -22.19 6.56 -18.47
C SER A 427 -21.79 5.09 -18.43
N SER A 428 -21.00 4.65 -17.45
CA SER A 428 -20.62 3.24 -17.25
C SER A 428 -20.52 2.89 -15.77
N GLN A 429 -20.86 1.66 -15.40
CA GLN A 429 -20.63 1.12 -14.05
C GLN A 429 -19.31 0.35 -13.96
N ASP A 430 -18.58 0.22 -15.07
CA ASP A 430 -17.30 -0.47 -15.12
C ASP A 430 -16.27 0.26 -14.26
N ILE A 431 -15.41 -0.52 -13.63
CA ILE A 431 -14.31 0.00 -12.80
C ILE A 431 -13.10 0.23 -13.70
N ASP A 432 -12.75 1.51 -13.85
CA ASP A 432 -11.56 1.93 -14.61
C ASP A 432 -10.27 1.69 -13.81
N VAL A 433 -10.33 1.88 -12.48
CA VAL A 433 -9.19 1.69 -11.58
C VAL A 433 -9.57 0.75 -10.44
N GLU A 434 -9.00 -0.45 -10.48
CA GLU A 434 -9.16 -1.46 -9.45
C GLU A 434 -8.07 -1.31 -8.37
N LEU A 435 -8.47 -1.29 -7.10
CA LEU A 435 -7.58 -1.16 -5.94
C LEU A 435 -7.28 -2.53 -5.33
N LYS A 436 -6.01 -2.94 -5.36
CA LYS A 436 -5.53 -4.20 -4.76
C LYS A 436 -5.21 -4.12 -3.26
N PHE A 437 -5.29 -2.93 -2.66
CA PHE A 437 -5.28 -2.76 -1.20
C PHE A 437 -6.73 -2.73 -0.72
N VAL A 438 -7.19 -3.81 -0.11
CA VAL A 438 -8.60 -4.04 0.21
C VAL A 438 -8.82 -4.07 1.73
N PRO A 439 -10.00 -3.69 2.25
CA PRO A 439 -10.31 -3.86 3.66
C PRO A 439 -10.25 -5.32 4.12
N GLY A 440 -9.82 -5.55 5.37
CA GLY A 440 -10.06 -6.84 6.06
C GLY A 440 -11.55 -7.14 6.27
N LYS A 441 -11.86 -8.31 6.82
CA LYS A 441 -13.21 -8.70 7.22
C LYS A 441 -13.28 -8.93 8.72
N PHE A 442 -14.35 -8.50 9.37
CA PHE A 442 -14.61 -8.88 10.77
C PHE A 442 -15.40 -10.18 10.82
N VAL A 443 -15.06 -11.04 11.77
CA VAL A 443 -15.82 -12.23 12.14
C VAL A 443 -15.93 -12.34 13.65
N ASP A 444 -16.98 -13.01 14.10
CA ASP A 444 -17.17 -13.34 15.51
C ASP A 444 -16.26 -14.52 15.89
N TYR A 445 -15.66 -14.42 17.07
CA TYR A 445 -14.77 -15.42 17.63
C TYR A 445 -14.99 -15.54 19.14
N VAL A 446 -14.78 -16.74 19.66
CA VAL A 446 -14.96 -17.03 21.08
C VAL A 446 -13.60 -17.18 21.75
N THR A 447 -13.31 -16.29 22.70
CA THR A 447 -12.15 -16.43 23.60
C THR A 447 -12.58 -16.94 24.98
N GLU A 448 -11.63 -17.36 25.79
CA GLU A 448 -11.87 -18.05 27.05
C GLU A 448 -11.49 -17.16 28.25
N LEU A 449 -12.25 -17.31 29.34
CA LEU A 449 -12.02 -16.66 30.62
C LEU A 449 -11.62 -17.70 31.68
N PHE A 450 -10.56 -17.44 32.45
CA PHE A 450 -10.04 -18.36 33.48
C PHE A 450 -9.92 -17.72 34.88
N ASP A 451 -10.03 -18.54 35.94
CA ASP A 451 -9.71 -18.18 37.32
C ASP A 451 -8.29 -18.63 37.70
N ALA A 452 -7.34 -17.71 37.87
CA ALA A 452 -5.95 -18.04 38.20
C ALA A 452 -5.76 -18.79 39.52
N ASN A 453 -6.71 -18.70 40.46
CA ASN A 453 -6.57 -19.23 41.83
C ASN A 453 -7.04 -20.67 41.98
N ARG A 454 -7.66 -21.26 40.96
CA ARG A 454 -8.18 -22.63 41.00
C ARG A 454 -7.37 -23.55 40.11
N HIS A 455 -6.49 -24.36 40.69
CA HIS A 455 -5.75 -25.35 39.92
C HIS A 455 -6.70 -26.37 39.28
N GLY A 456 -6.72 -26.39 37.94
CA GLY A 456 -7.43 -27.41 37.18
C GLY A 456 -6.95 -28.81 37.57
N SER A 457 -7.88 -29.72 37.84
CA SER A 457 -7.60 -31.12 38.12
C SER A 457 -7.30 -31.86 36.81
N GLY A 458 -6.15 -31.60 36.22
CA GLY A 458 -5.70 -32.22 34.97
C GLY A 458 -4.19 -32.31 34.92
N ALA A 459 -3.67 -33.54 34.89
CA ALA A 459 -2.25 -33.82 34.73
C ALA A 459 -1.73 -33.31 33.37
N ASN A 460 -0.45 -32.92 33.38
CA ASN A 460 0.40 -32.51 32.26
C ASN A 460 0.16 -31.08 31.75
N GLY A 461 0.98 -30.18 32.29
CA GLY A 461 0.96 -28.75 32.03
C GLY A 461 0.84 -28.35 30.56
N SER A 462 -0.19 -27.55 30.30
CA SER A 462 -0.31 -26.67 29.14
C SER A 462 -1.54 -25.77 29.36
N HIS A 463 -1.28 -24.47 29.55
CA HIS A 463 -2.22 -23.33 29.37
C HIS A 463 -3.16 -23.06 30.53
N GLY A 464 -3.15 -21.81 31.01
CA GLY A 464 -3.99 -21.33 32.11
C GLY A 464 -3.84 -22.18 33.36
N THR A 465 -3.08 -21.75 34.37
CA THR A 465 -2.96 -22.49 35.64
C THR A 465 -4.26 -22.56 36.46
N GLY A 466 -5.41 -22.23 35.83
CA GLY A 466 -6.70 -21.88 36.38
C GLY A 466 -7.89 -22.65 35.77
N GLU A 467 -9.03 -22.65 36.44
CA GLU A 467 -10.30 -23.24 35.96
C GLU A 467 -10.96 -22.33 34.90
N LYS A 468 -11.43 -22.89 33.78
CA LYS A 468 -12.23 -22.13 32.77
C LYS A 468 -13.57 -21.73 33.38
N LEU A 469 -13.89 -20.44 33.33
CA LEU A 469 -15.11 -19.85 33.88
C LEU A 469 -16.19 -19.63 32.82
N ALA A 470 -15.81 -19.12 31.65
CA ALA A 470 -16.77 -18.75 30.60
C ALA A 470 -16.11 -18.65 29.22
N ASP A 471 -16.98 -18.64 28.22
CA ASP A 471 -16.70 -18.25 26.84
C ASP A 471 -17.12 -16.78 26.65
N ILE A 472 -16.29 -16.02 25.93
CA ILE A 472 -16.41 -14.58 25.74
C ILE A 472 -16.43 -14.29 24.24
N ASP A 473 -17.50 -13.63 23.78
CA ASP A 473 -17.67 -13.29 22.37
C ASP A 473 -16.90 -12.00 22.06
N ILE A 474 -16.07 -12.07 21.02
CA ILE A 474 -15.28 -10.97 20.50
C ILE A 474 -15.38 -10.92 18.98
N SER A 475 -15.18 -9.76 18.39
CA SER A 475 -15.02 -9.58 16.95
C SER A 475 -13.55 -9.37 16.60
N VAL A 476 -13.02 -10.14 15.65
CA VAL A 476 -11.61 -10.14 15.21
C VAL A 476 -11.52 -10.07 13.69
N LEU A 477 -10.34 -9.71 13.16
CA LEU A 477 -10.12 -9.74 11.71
C LEU A 477 -9.97 -11.18 11.21
N GLU A 478 -10.42 -11.44 10.00
CA GLU A 478 -10.19 -12.66 9.24
C GLU A 478 -9.64 -12.29 7.87
N VAL A 479 -8.53 -12.93 7.49
CA VAL A 479 -7.95 -12.81 6.15
C VAL A 479 -7.34 -14.14 5.72
N PRO A 480 -7.36 -14.47 4.43
CA PRO A 480 -6.55 -15.57 3.90
C PRO A 480 -5.06 -15.32 4.13
N GLY A 481 -4.29 -16.39 4.32
CA GLY A 481 -2.84 -16.35 4.48
C GLY A 481 -2.20 -17.62 3.92
N ALA A 482 -0.90 -17.79 4.16
CA ALA A 482 -0.22 -19.04 3.82
C ALA A 482 -0.89 -20.20 4.57
N SER A 483 -1.29 -21.24 3.82
CA SER A 483 -1.93 -22.46 4.32
C SER A 483 -0.99 -23.29 5.19
N GLN A 484 0.29 -23.36 4.80
CA GLN A 484 1.35 -23.95 5.61
C GLN A 484 2.05 -22.89 6.47
N MET A 485 1.71 -22.85 7.76
CA MET A 485 2.58 -22.23 8.77
C MET A 485 3.76 -23.17 9.09
N ALA A 486 4.54 -23.56 8.08
CA ALA A 486 5.51 -24.67 8.09
C ALA A 486 6.57 -24.60 9.21
N TRP A 487 6.93 -23.39 9.63
CA TRP A 487 7.84 -23.10 10.74
C TRP A 487 7.25 -23.29 12.17
N CYS A 488 5.94 -23.54 12.32
CA CYS A 488 5.31 -23.95 13.58
C CYS A 488 5.30 -25.47 13.73
N ASN A 489 5.04 -26.20 12.65
CA ASN A 489 4.98 -27.66 12.67
C ASN A 489 6.39 -28.24 12.80
N SER A 490 6.74 -28.75 13.99
CA SER A 490 7.97 -29.54 14.20
C SER A 490 7.96 -30.89 13.49
N GLU A 491 6.87 -31.25 12.81
CA GLU A 491 6.66 -32.55 12.16
C GLU A 491 6.02 -32.38 10.79
N LYS A 492 6.74 -31.88 9.78
CA LYS A 492 6.54 -32.34 8.39
C LYS A 492 7.87 -32.35 7.64
N ASP A 493 8.20 -33.54 7.14
CA ASP A 493 9.14 -33.73 6.04
C ASP A 493 8.76 -32.73 4.94
N TYR A 494 9.75 -32.01 4.40
CA TYR A 494 9.59 -31.21 3.20
C TYR A 494 8.90 -32.07 2.13
N ASP A 495 7.76 -31.61 1.61
CA ASP A 495 7.03 -32.29 0.55
C ASP A 495 8.01 -32.59 -0.59
N LYS A 496 8.31 -33.88 -0.77
CA LYS A 496 9.14 -34.35 -1.87
C LYS A 496 8.25 -34.29 -3.11
N ILE A 497 8.56 -33.37 -4.00
CA ILE A 497 7.98 -33.32 -5.34
C ILE A 497 8.22 -34.68 -6.02
N ASP A 498 7.15 -35.36 -6.41
CA ASP A 498 7.23 -36.57 -7.24
C ASP A 498 7.28 -36.16 -8.71
N ILE A 499 8.50 -35.94 -9.18
CA ILE A 499 8.78 -35.56 -10.57
C ILE A 499 8.21 -36.58 -11.56
N GLU A 500 8.07 -37.86 -11.18
CA GLU A 500 7.55 -38.89 -12.05
C GLU A 500 6.02 -38.79 -12.24
N ALA A 501 5.28 -38.36 -11.22
CA ALA A 501 3.84 -38.14 -11.29
C ALA A 501 3.49 -36.92 -12.16
N ILE A 502 4.26 -35.82 -12.04
CA ILE A 502 4.10 -34.61 -12.86
C ILE A 502 4.39 -34.92 -14.34
N LEU A 503 5.46 -35.66 -14.63
CA LEU A 503 5.81 -36.04 -16.01
C LEU A 503 4.81 -37.01 -16.65
N LYS A 504 3.99 -37.70 -15.84
CA LYS A 504 2.93 -38.60 -16.30
C LYS A 504 1.55 -37.95 -16.39
N GLU A 505 1.45 -36.65 -16.11
CA GLU A 505 0.16 -35.93 -16.02
C GLU A 505 -0.80 -36.53 -14.96
N GLU A 506 -0.26 -37.24 -13.96
CA GLU A 506 -1.02 -37.80 -12.83
C GLU A 506 -1.15 -36.80 -11.66
N GLU A 507 -0.22 -35.84 -11.59
CA GLU A 507 -0.25 -34.61 -10.78
C GLU A 507 0.02 -33.39 -11.68
N GLU A 508 -0.59 -32.25 -11.39
CA GLU A 508 -0.22 -30.98 -12.03
C GLU A 508 1.04 -30.41 -11.36
N GLU A 509 1.85 -29.61 -12.06
CA GLU A 509 2.81 -28.72 -11.37
C GLU A 509 1.99 -27.84 -10.43
N ASP A 510 2.07 -28.08 -9.12
CA ASP A 510 1.31 -27.33 -8.12
C ASP A 510 1.43 -25.83 -8.41
N LYS A 511 0.32 -25.19 -8.80
CA LYS A 511 0.16 -23.76 -8.53
C LYS A 511 0.21 -23.69 -7.02
N ASP A 512 1.29 -23.14 -6.48
CA ASP A 512 1.57 -23.06 -5.05
C ASP A 512 0.31 -22.65 -4.26
N GLU A 513 -0.46 -23.64 -3.76
CA GLU A 513 -1.68 -23.44 -2.97
C GLU A 513 -1.36 -22.74 -1.63
N ASN A 514 -0.07 -22.53 -1.33
CA ASN A 514 0.43 -21.80 -0.18
C ASN A 514 0.73 -20.31 -0.48
N SER A 515 0.56 -19.85 -1.71
CA SER A 515 0.85 -18.46 -2.09
C SER A 515 -0.17 -17.49 -1.51
N LEU A 516 0.31 -16.33 -1.08
CA LEU A 516 -0.57 -15.26 -0.61
C LEU A 516 -1.46 -14.76 -1.77
N PRO A 517 -2.71 -14.36 -1.50
CA PRO A 517 -3.59 -13.79 -2.52
C PRO A 517 -2.95 -12.63 -3.26
N ASP A 518 -3.37 -12.40 -4.51
CA ASP A 518 -2.93 -11.28 -5.35
C ASP A 518 -3.53 -9.91 -4.92
N ILE A 519 -3.73 -9.72 -3.63
CA ILE A 519 -4.30 -8.54 -2.96
C ILE A 519 -3.67 -8.37 -1.57
N ILE A 520 -3.70 -7.15 -1.04
CA ILE A 520 -3.23 -6.84 0.31
C ILE A 520 -4.40 -6.38 1.16
N TYR A 521 -4.70 -7.13 2.22
CA TYR A 521 -5.68 -6.75 3.21
C TYR A 521 -5.13 -5.66 4.14
N ILE A 522 -5.91 -4.62 4.37
CA ILE A 522 -5.54 -3.48 5.22
C ILE A 522 -6.59 -3.18 6.28
N ALA A 523 -6.13 -2.62 7.38
CA ALA A 523 -6.95 -2.09 8.46
C ALA A 523 -6.27 -0.87 9.09
N ILE A 524 -7.00 -0.19 9.99
CA ILE A 524 -6.58 1.08 10.59
C ILE A 524 -6.29 0.86 12.08
N ASP A 525 -5.12 1.29 12.53
CA ASP A 525 -4.78 1.35 13.96
C ASP A 525 -5.55 2.48 14.66
N ASN A 526 -6.35 2.08 15.65
CA ASN A 526 -7.18 2.97 16.46
C ASN A 526 -6.44 3.61 17.65
N GLY A 527 -5.13 3.40 17.81
CA GLY A 527 -4.33 4.09 18.82
C GLY A 527 -4.58 3.61 20.26
N LYS A 528 -4.75 2.30 20.44
CA LYS A 528 -5.03 1.60 21.72
C LYS A 528 -6.45 1.78 22.27
N ASP A 529 -7.40 2.22 21.46
CA ASP A 529 -8.80 2.20 21.89
C ASP A 529 -9.29 0.75 22.02
N THR A 530 -10.08 0.50 23.07
CA THR A 530 -10.46 -0.86 23.46
C THR A 530 -11.94 -1.08 23.24
N LYS A 531 -12.27 -2.16 22.53
CA LYS A 531 -13.65 -2.63 22.39
C LYS A 531 -14.03 -3.43 23.64
N THR A 532 -15.27 -3.26 24.09
CA THR A 532 -15.82 -4.07 25.20
C THR A 532 -16.34 -5.37 24.62
N ALA A 533 -15.87 -6.49 25.15
CA ALA A 533 -16.32 -7.82 24.78
C ALA A 533 -17.69 -8.13 25.39
N THR A 534 -18.47 -8.96 24.71
CA THR A 534 -19.81 -9.38 25.18
C THR A 534 -19.68 -10.69 25.95
N THR A 535 -20.35 -10.79 27.10
CA THR A 535 -20.37 -12.03 27.88
C THR A 535 -21.67 -12.19 28.66
N SER A 536 -22.14 -13.43 28.77
CA SER A 536 -23.23 -13.84 29.66
C SER A 536 -22.74 -14.09 31.10
N TYR A 537 -21.43 -14.08 31.34
CA TYR A 537 -20.85 -14.29 32.65
C TYR A 537 -21.02 -13.04 33.54
N ASN A 538 -21.45 -13.26 34.78
CA ASN A 538 -21.61 -12.18 35.76
C ASN A 538 -20.23 -11.68 36.23
N LEU A 539 -19.75 -10.61 35.62
CA LEU A 539 -18.53 -9.92 36.03
C LEU A 539 -18.74 -9.21 37.39
N PRO A 540 -17.68 -9.04 38.20
CA PRO A 540 -17.72 -8.19 39.37
C PRO A 540 -18.23 -6.78 39.02
N SER A 541 -18.97 -6.16 39.94
CA SER A 541 -19.61 -4.85 39.72
C SER A 541 -18.66 -3.81 39.15
N GLY A 542 -18.95 -3.31 37.94
CA GLY A 542 -18.18 -2.27 37.26
C GLY A 542 -17.01 -2.78 36.40
N ALA A 543 -16.74 -4.09 36.36
CA ALA A 543 -15.72 -4.66 35.48
C ALA A 543 -16.25 -4.80 34.04
N ALA A 544 -15.40 -4.49 33.07
CA ALA A 544 -15.64 -4.70 31.65
C ALA A 544 -14.46 -5.46 31.04
N LEU A 545 -14.74 -6.50 30.27
CA LEU A 545 -13.72 -7.19 29.49
C LEU A 545 -13.41 -6.35 28.26
N ARG A 546 -12.19 -5.83 28.16
CA ARG A 546 -11.75 -4.95 27.08
C ARG A 546 -10.68 -5.63 26.24
N TYR A 547 -10.65 -5.36 24.94
CA TYR A 547 -9.59 -5.85 24.05
C TYR A 547 -9.26 -4.83 22.96
N ASN A 548 -8.03 -4.89 22.47
CA ASN A 548 -7.58 -4.06 21.35
C ASN A 548 -8.07 -4.67 20.04
N ARG A 549 -8.72 -3.87 19.20
CA ARG A 549 -9.21 -4.26 17.88
C ARG A 549 -8.95 -3.12 16.91
N PRO A 550 -8.58 -3.39 15.64
CA PRO A 550 -8.44 -2.33 14.65
C PRO A 550 -9.80 -1.82 14.18
N VAL A 551 -9.76 -0.83 13.29
CA VAL A 551 -10.93 -0.25 12.61
C VAL A 551 -10.82 -0.52 11.12
N LEU A 552 -11.96 -0.75 10.46
CA LEU A 552 -12.04 -0.80 8.98
C LEU A 552 -12.87 0.37 8.43
N ARG A 553 -13.91 0.75 9.16
CA ARG A 553 -14.90 1.74 8.75
C ARG A 553 -15.65 2.28 9.96
N GLU A 554 -16.09 3.53 9.84
CA GLU A 554 -17.13 4.09 10.70
C GLU A 554 -18.51 3.52 10.29
N ARG A 555 -19.38 3.24 11.25
CA ARG A 555 -20.78 2.86 10.97
C ARG A 555 -21.74 3.57 11.89
N THR A 556 -22.74 4.21 11.30
CA THR A 556 -23.81 4.89 12.03
C THR A 556 -25.06 4.01 12.14
N THR A 557 -25.58 3.89 13.35
CA THR A 557 -26.85 3.23 13.65
C THR A 557 -27.76 4.18 14.42
N THR A 558 -29.03 4.27 14.01
CA THR A 558 -30.06 5.06 14.69
C THR A 558 -31.30 4.20 14.96
N PRO A 559 -31.61 3.87 16.22
CA PRO A 559 -32.84 3.15 16.58
C PRO A 559 -34.09 3.92 16.15
N ILE A 560 -35.13 3.20 15.71
CA ILE A 560 -36.39 3.82 15.29
C ILE A 560 -37.08 4.46 16.49
N GLY A 561 -37.42 5.75 16.36
CA GLY A 561 -38.10 6.52 17.41
C GLY A 561 -37.17 7.14 18.45
N GLU A 562 -35.85 6.92 18.34
CA GLU A 562 -34.85 7.59 19.17
C GLU A 562 -34.15 8.72 18.41
N THR A 563 -33.74 9.76 19.14
CA THR A 563 -32.92 10.86 18.59
C THR A 563 -31.42 10.62 18.74
N LYS A 564 -31.03 9.64 19.58
CA LYS A 564 -29.62 9.33 19.84
C LYS A 564 -29.10 8.33 18.81
N ARG A 565 -28.12 8.76 18.03
CA ARG A 565 -27.37 7.88 17.12
C ARG A 565 -26.11 7.34 17.78
N THR A 566 -25.70 6.14 17.38
CA THR A 566 -24.41 5.54 17.72
C THR A 566 -23.56 5.51 16.47
N THR A 567 -22.31 5.96 16.58
CA THR A 567 -21.33 5.94 15.50
C THR A 567 -20.16 5.09 15.96
N GLU A 568 -20.13 3.83 15.52
CA GLU A 568 -19.07 2.89 15.83
C GLU A 568 -17.79 3.25 15.06
N ASP A 569 -16.63 3.02 15.68
CA ASP A 569 -15.31 3.08 15.03
C ASP A 569 -14.92 4.44 14.40
N SER A 570 -15.58 5.51 14.83
CA SER A 570 -15.26 6.90 14.43
C SER A 570 -13.85 7.33 14.87
N PRO A 571 -13.14 8.20 14.13
CA PRO A 571 -13.56 8.90 12.92
C PRO A 571 -13.02 8.32 11.61
N TYR A 572 -12.42 7.12 11.65
CA TYR A 572 -11.63 6.61 10.53
C TYR A 572 -12.40 5.61 9.66
N SER A 573 -12.19 5.65 8.34
CA SER A 573 -12.81 4.69 7.43
C SER A 573 -11.99 4.41 6.17
N LEU A 574 -12.00 3.18 5.68
CA LEU A 574 -11.41 2.81 4.39
C LEU A 574 -12.35 3.10 3.19
N SER A 575 -13.49 3.76 3.41
CA SER A 575 -14.46 4.04 2.36
C SER A 575 -13.90 4.82 1.16
N LEU A 576 -14.36 4.45 -0.03
CA LEU A 576 -14.12 5.16 -1.29
C LEU A 576 -15.09 6.32 -1.52
N ILE A 577 -16.03 6.57 -0.60
CA ILE A 577 -16.98 7.67 -0.68
C ILE A 577 -16.47 8.85 0.15
N PRO A 578 -16.31 10.06 -0.43
CA PRO A 578 -15.76 11.22 0.28
C PRO A 578 -16.81 11.86 1.22
N VAL A 579 -17.10 11.20 2.34
CA VAL A 579 -17.98 11.71 3.39
C VAL A 579 -17.26 12.79 4.20
N SER A 580 -17.79 14.01 4.24
CA SER A 580 -17.13 15.18 4.84
C SER A 580 -16.99 15.12 6.38
N SER A 581 -17.84 14.36 7.07
CA SER A 581 -17.76 14.16 8.52
C SER A 581 -16.77 13.08 8.95
N GLN A 582 -16.16 12.36 8.00
CA GLN A 582 -15.27 11.23 8.26
C GLN A 582 -13.84 11.51 7.77
N ILE A 583 -12.86 10.94 8.47
CA ILE A 583 -11.49 10.84 7.97
C ILE A 583 -11.40 9.51 7.21
N ASN A 584 -11.62 9.55 5.89
CA ASN A 584 -11.69 8.34 5.07
C ASN A 584 -10.65 8.30 3.94
N LEU A 585 -10.45 7.10 3.37
CA LEU A 585 -9.49 6.86 2.30
C LEU A 585 -9.74 7.81 1.11
N ALA A 586 -10.98 7.94 0.67
CA ALA A 586 -11.33 8.86 -0.41
C ALA A 586 -11.01 10.34 -0.07
N SER A 587 -11.30 10.81 1.14
CA SER A 587 -11.08 12.21 1.49
C SER A 587 -9.59 12.56 1.58
N GLN A 588 -8.75 11.61 2.00
CA GLN A 588 -7.29 11.82 1.99
C GLN A 588 -6.66 11.64 0.60
N THR A 589 -7.32 10.88 -0.27
CA THR A 589 -6.83 10.58 -1.61
C THR A 589 -7.25 11.68 -2.59
N ILE A 590 -8.55 11.94 -2.78
CA ILE A 590 -9.10 12.72 -3.91
C ILE A 590 -9.70 14.09 -3.55
N VAL A 591 -10.00 14.37 -2.27
CA VAL A 591 -10.65 15.64 -1.89
C VAL A 591 -9.64 16.79 -1.85
N ALA A 592 -10.04 17.95 -2.40
CA ALA A 592 -9.23 19.16 -2.54
C ALA A 592 -7.93 18.97 -3.33
N GLN A 593 -7.87 17.96 -4.21
CA GLN A 593 -6.84 17.85 -5.23
C GLN A 593 -6.94 19.00 -6.23
N THR A 594 -5.79 19.37 -6.79
CA THR A 594 -5.73 20.25 -7.97
C THR A 594 -6.41 19.54 -9.14
N LYS A 595 -7.54 20.08 -9.59
CA LYS A 595 -8.23 19.55 -10.76
C LYS A 595 -7.40 19.89 -12.00
N ILE A 596 -6.93 18.87 -12.70
CA ILE A 596 -6.27 18.98 -13.99
C ILE A 596 -7.19 18.32 -14.99
N ASP A 597 -7.66 19.09 -15.96
CA ASP A 597 -8.45 18.55 -17.06
C ASP A 597 -7.49 17.88 -18.05
N THR A 598 -7.50 16.54 -18.06
CA THR A 598 -6.66 15.73 -18.94
C THR A 598 -7.30 15.43 -20.30
N THR A 599 -8.52 15.92 -20.56
CA THR A 599 -9.24 15.64 -21.81
C THR A 599 -8.66 16.35 -23.03
N VAL A 600 -8.03 17.52 -22.82
CA VAL A 600 -7.43 18.33 -23.88
C VAL A 600 -5.94 18.46 -23.65
N ARG A 601 -5.15 17.73 -24.44
CA ARG A 601 -3.70 17.85 -24.45
C ARG A 601 -3.26 18.88 -25.47
N ILE A 602 -2.51 19.89 -25.01
CA ILE A 602 -2.02 20.97 -25.88
C ILE A 602 -0.53 20.79 -26.12
N CYS A 603 -0.14 20.66 -27.38
CA CYS A 603 1.24 20.63 -27.83
C CYS A 603 1.71 22.04 -28.19
N ILE A 604 2.76 22.51 -27.51
CA ILE A 604 3.32 23.86 -27.66
C ILE A 604 4.82 23.77 -27.94
N ARG A 605 5.27 24.49 -28.97
CA ARG A 605 6.70 24.65 -29.28
C ARG A 605 7.20 26.00 -28.78
N PHE A 606 8.34 26.00 -28.11
CA PHE A 606 8.88 27.20 -27.49
C PHE A 606 10.40 27.21 -27.42
N ILE A 607 10.97 28.41 -27.25
CA ILE A 607 12.42 28.62 -27.17
C ILE A 607 12.84 28.65 -25.70
N SER A 608 13.84 27.84 -25.35
CA SER A 608 14.48 27.85 -24.03
C SER A 608 15.99 27.63 -24.11
N ASN A 609 16.72 28.21 -23.15
CA ASN A 609 18.18 28.03 -23.03
C ASN A 609 18.58 26.86 -22.13
N SER A 610 17.63 26.36 -21.34
CA SER A 610 17.79 25.22 -20.44
C SER A 610 16.55 24.35 -20.51
N ILE A 611 16.68 23.07 -20.17
CA ILE A 611 15.55 22.16 -20.09
C ILE A 611 14.75 22.52 -18.83
N PRO A 612 13.52 23.02 -18.93
CA PRO A 612 12.70 23.27 -17.75
C PRO A 612 12.32 21.97 -17.05
N LYS A 613 12.10 22.04 -15.74
CA LYS A 613 11.57 20.91 -14.97
C LYS A 613 10.10 20.70 -15.33
N VAL A 614 9.72 19.46 -15.64
CA VAL A 614 8.35 19.10 -16.05
C VAL A 614 7.36 19.20 -14.89
N GLU A 615 7.87 19.21 -13.66
CA GLU A 615 7.12 19.38 -12.42
C GLU A 615 6.67 20.83 -12.20
N ASN A 616 7.29 21.82 -12.86
CA ASN A 616 6.94 23.23 -12.65
C ASN A 616 5.56 23.58 -13.21
N ILE A 617 4.94 24.62 -12.67
CA ILE A 617 3.77 25.24 -13.30
C ILE A 617 4.26 26.12 -14.44
N PHE A 618 3.72 25.94 -15.64
CA PHE A 618 4.11 26.71 -16.82
C PHE A 618 3.15 27.87 -17.06
N LEU A 619 3.67 29.10 -17.10
CA LEU A 619 2.90 30.27 -17.48
C LEU A 619 3.12 30.55 -18.97
N ILE A 620 2.08 30.31 -19.76
CA ILE A 620 2.11 30.47 -21.22
C ILE A 620 0.96 31.39 -21.61
N ARG A 621 1.27 32.57 -22.15
CA ARG A 621 0.28 33.59 -22.55
C ARG A 621 -0.74 33.91 -21.44
N ASN A 622 -0.25 34.15 -20.22
CA ASN A 622 -1.05 34.42 -19.01
C ASN A 622 -2.01 33.32 -18.57
N ARG A 623 -1.85 32.10 -19.08
CA ARG A 623 -2.58 30.91 -18.60
C ARG A 623 -1.60 29.93 -17.96
N LYS A 624 -2.08 29.21 -16.94
CA LYS A 624 -1.30 28.24 -16.19
C LYS A 624 -1.50 26.86 -16.78
N TYR A 625 -0.41 26.14 -16.97
CA TYR A 625 -0.37 24.80 -17.49
C TYR A 625 0.50 23.90 -16.63
N VAL A 626 0.21 22.61 -16.65
CA VAL A 626 1.08 21.55 -16.13
C VAL A 626 1.62 20.75 -17.31
N CYS A 627 2.90 20.41 -17.27
CA CYS A 627 3.55 19.68 -18.35
C CYS A 627 3.43 18.17 -18.11
N GLU A 628 2.83 17.46 -19.07
CA GLU A 628 2.85 16.00 -19.11
C GLU A 628 4.22 15.51 -19.58
N LYS A 629 4.70 16.09 -20.69
CA LYS A 629 5.90 15.66 -21.39
C LYS A 629 6.63 16.83 -22.02
N LEU A 630 7.94 16.81 -21.93
CA LEU A 630 8.83 17.74 -22.59
C LEU A 630 9.83 16.98 -23.46
N GLU A 631 10.06 17.50 -24.66
CA GLU A 631 10.99 16.94 -25.62
C GLU A 631 12.01 17.98 -26.05
N ALA A 632 13.28 17.64 -25.86
CA ALA A 632 14.41 18.48 -26.21
C ALA A 632 15.31 17.74 -27.21
N LYS A 633 15.84 18.45 -28.20
CA LYS A 633 16.76 17.86 -29.18
C LYS A 633 18.20 18.21 -28.84
N ILE A 634 19.10 17.27 -29.03
CA ILE A 634 20.54 17.49 -28.97
C ILE A 634 21.15 17.25 -30.35
N SER A 635 21.97 18.19 -30.82
CA SER A 635 22.65 18.11 -32.11
C SER A 635 23.99 18.84 -32.05
N ASN A 636 25.00 18.34 -32.77
CA ASN A 636 26.34 18.93 -32.81
C ASN A 636 26.91 19.22 -31.40
N ASN A 637 26.70 18.29 -30.47
CA ASN A 637 27.14 18.38 -29.07
C ASN A 637 26.58 19.61 -28.30
N ARG A 638 25.42 20.13 -28.72
CA ARG A 638 24.70 21.25 -28.11
C ARG A 638 23.20 20.94 -27.98
N LEU A 639 22.57 21.58 -27.00
CA LEU A 639 21.12 21.58 -26.82
C LEU A 639 20.51 22.48 -27.89
N ASP A 640 19.49 21.99 -28.59
CA ASP A 640 18.64 22.81 -29.44
C ASP A 640 17.76 23.69 -28.55
N HIS A 641 17.64 24.97 -28.91
CA HIS A 641 16.85 25.91 -28.15
C HIS A 641 15.34 25.69 -28.35
N LEU A 642 14.95 25.09 -29.47
CA LEU A 642 13.56 24.80 -29.76
C LEU A 642 13.14 23.49 -29.08
N MET A 643 12.17 23.61 -28.17
CA MET A 643 11.61 22.49 -27.40
C MET A 643 10.14 22.29 -27.75
N THR A 644 9.65 21.07 -27.56
CA THR A 644 8.24 20.72 -27.69
C THR A 644 7.73 20.24 -26.35
N GLY A 645 6.68 20.85 -25.83
CA GLY A 645 6.03 20.42 -24.60
C GLY A 645 4.56 20.07 -24.83
N TYR A 646 4.07 19.12 -24.06
CA TYR A 646 2.70 18.66 -24.02
C TYR A 646 2.12 19.04 -22.66
N PHE A 647 1.00 19.74 -22.68
CA PHE A 647 0.49 20.47 -21.53
C PHE A 647 -1.01 20.25 -21.32
N TYR A 648 -1.42 20.25 -20.06
CA TYR A 648 -2.82 20.35 -19.65
C TYR A 648 -3.07 21.70 -18.98
N GLU A 649 -4.21 22.33 -19.26
CA GLU A 649 -4.56 23.62 -18.65
C GLU A 649 -4.95 23.40 -17.18
N LEU A 650 -4.38 24.23 -16.31
CA LEU A 650 -4.74 24.24 -14.90
C LEU A 650 -6.01 25.08 -14.75
N SER A 651 -7.16 24.45 -14.46
CA SER A 651 -8.41 25.18 -14.26
C SER A 651 -8.29 26.10 -13.04
N SER A 652 -8.62 27.39 -13.22
CA SER A 652 -8.60 28.43 -12.18
C SER A 652 -9.51 28.13 -11.00
#